data_AF-A0A353PSA5-F1
#
_entry.id   AF-A0A353PSA5-F1
#
_cell.length_a   1.000
_cell.length_b   1.000
_cell.length_c   1.000
_cell.angle_alpha   90.00
_cell.angle_beta   90.00
_cell.angle_gamma   90.00
#
_symmetry.space_group_name_H-M   'P 1'
#
loop_
_entity.id
_entity.type
_entity.pdbx_description
1 polymer ?
#
loop_
_entity_poly.entity_id
_entity_poly.type
_entity_poly.pdbx_seq_one_letter_code
_entity_poly.pdbx_strand_id
1 'polypeptide(L)'
;MAVQDYDAALILLQEYIAKKPQDFDAAQKRLKKIINSRIAFSEKAEELVGVLMNEPLEDKKKLDMIASLEALLEKNPSTLYTGFIQETKVAAQFTYYRAVFDEIMENGSLLVEKGAYNEAIQLFYSGLDLYQKEFFEEKWDPVLKQEVKNKLELLPILIADFPQILANLDEAEIAFLEKQDKLAAVLDSFPLFLDSFQKFASYQNEIQSIGAFFNNSFTDLQKENPNLTEASFLAFASRFLLGRQNSETTGIIASYNQQWNKKIEPFLIASDLLIQKEFNTSSLMIQSLKTNFNLTSLEKAKTSFAETEKALNYVENLLALYQLKRENDGSASVYHDTSRSKNLLFLKALEAEYVLYANNIEKEANEKNLFFAFKESAIASEYASNLFKNTKEILDLNQDYNRAEERISDLADTTYEVWLVFYNTLLRDLEGSIQENLAYLSQEWDSFAHFLENEAKKIENHYANLYAEGLERLNPEKKENPETLLALSYPAESILLFNEILKNIDADTREIDEKNKSLLESKVFHESLFTKEVEESSSFFVKLISDLENLKRQTQSRILIAEQEILLAERAKNEALLRVSQVQEAIRNNAFQNARDNLARARTKYNESLEHQESESLRKESDEQLILLANEITRRENEIVIRDVRNLKNDAKTAYYQGNFERAETLLIQAENRFAVTNVGEKDPETTNLLILVGTALSMKTGRVILPSAPLYPEMSQIMSLAKQYFEKGKRLLAENKRAEALTVLNDAKKKIRELQIVYPLNQEASLLTLRIDQLIDPAAFESFFAQRITQAKQDFRDLTKRQSAYTDLLDLSEINPRYPGLSDFIYNAEIEMGIRVRPPDQRALAESRRLTNEAALVVNSASRDEIQLNAALAKLNTALENNPDNEEAMVLKDRVQIMIGGKASIVLSSESEDLYQRAILELQRGNVLQAAGIVNTLLQKRENQNSSKIIDLKKKVDSLL
;
A
#
# COMPACT_ATOMS: atom_id res chain seq x y z
N MET A 1 122.78 36.55 -11.24
CA MET A 1 123.57 36.46 -9.99
C MET A 1 124.91 35.81 -10.33
N ALA A 2 126.02 36.49 -10.05
CA ALA A 2 127.35 35.94 -10.31
C ALA A 2 127.65 34.86 -9.27
N VAL A 3 127.93 33.66 -9.77
CA VAL A 3 128.05 32.40 -9.03
C VAL A 3 129.24 32.47 -8.05
N GLN A 4 128.96 32.31 -6.74
CA GLN A 4 129.97 32.29 -5.68
C GLN A 4 130.26 30.85 -5.27
N ASP A 5 131.32 30.28 -5.85
CA ASP A 5 131.91 29.03 -5.40
C ASP A 5 133.15 29.39 -4.57
N TYR A 6 132.95 29.64 -3.27
CA TYR A 6 134.03 30.16 -2.44
C TYR A 6 135.12 29.11 -2.16
N ASP A 7 134.81 27.82 -2.13
CA ASP A 7 135.84 26.79 -1.98
C ASP A 7 136.72 26.69 -3.23
N ALA A 8 136.12 26.69 -4.43
CA ALA A 8 136.89 26.77 -5.67
C ALA A 8 137.65 28.10 -5.78
N ALA A 9 137.06 29.21 -5.35
CA ALA A 9 137.71 30.51 -5.36
C ALA A 9 138.87 30.60 -4.36
N LEU A 10 138.79 29.94 -3.20
CA LEU A 10 139.88 29.87 -2.21
C LEU A 10 141.06 29.06 -2.75
N ILE A 11 140.81 27.92 -3.39
CA ILE A 11 141.86 27.11 -4.05
C ILE A 11 142.53 27.94 -5.18
N LEU A 12 141.72 28.56 -6.04
CA LEU A 12 142.24 29.40 -7.13
C LEU A 12 143.00 30.63 -6.61
N LEU A 13 142.56 31.24 -5.49
CA LEU A 13 143.28 32.33 -4.85
C LEU A 13 144.60 31.86 -4.23
N GLN A 14 144.63 30.66 -3.63
CA GLN A 14 145.84 30.06 -3.08
C GLN A 14 146.87 29.76 -4.19
N GLU A 15 146.42 29.21 -5.32
CA GLU A 15 147.27 29.03 -6.51
C GLU A 15 147.72 30.36 -7.13
N TYR A 16 146.85 31.37 -7.17
CA TYR A 16 147.16 32.69 -7.69
C TYR A 16 148.23 33.39 -6.84
N ILE A 17 148.10 33.35 -5.51
CA ILE A 17 149.09 33.88 -4.56
C ILE A 17 150.45 33.21 -4.75
N ALA A 18 150.48 31.89 -4.94
CA ALA A 18 151.73 31.15 -5.15
C ALA A 18 152.45 31.53 -6.46
N LYS A 19 151.68 31.81 -7.53
CA LYS A 19 152.23 32.14 -8.86
C LYS A 19 152.58 33.63 -9.04
N LYS A 20 151.92 34.54 -8.32
CA LYS A 20 152.15 35.99 -8.41
C LYS A 20 152.26 36.63 -7.02
N PRO A 21 153.40 36.47 -6.31
CA PRO A 21 153.57 37.00 -4.96
C PRO A 21 153.45 38.52 -4.88
N GLN A 22 153.87 39.24 -5.93
CA GLN A 22 153.72 40.70 -6.01
C GLN A 22 152.26 41.20 -6.05
N ASP A 23 151.28 40.32 -6.28
CA ASP A 23 149.86 40.68 -6.36
C ASP A 23 149.07 40.13 -5.14
N PHE A 24 149.80 39.81 -4.06
CA PHE A 24 149.26 39.26 -2.82
C PHE A 24 148.17 40.14 -2.22
N ASP A 25 148.32 41.46 -2.22
CA ASP A 25 147.33 42.39 -1.66
C ASP A 25 145.96 42.30 -2.36
N ALA A 26 145.95 42.08 -3.68
CA ALA A 26 144.71 41.92 -4.45
C ALA A 26 144.03 40.57 -4.15
N ALA A 27 144.82 39.51 -4.00
CA ALA A 27 144.32 38.20 -3.59
C ALA A 27 143.82 38.22 -2.13
N GLN A 28 144.52 38.92 -1.23
CA GLN A 28 144.14 39.11 0.16
C GLN A 28 142.83 39.90 0.29
N LYS A 29 142.61 40.92 -0.55
CA LYS A 29 141.30 41.62 -0.61
C LYS A 29 140.15 40.69 -1.00
N ARG A 30 140.38 39.78 -1.96
CA ARG A 30 139.38 38.79 -2.40
C ARG A 30 139.15 37.69 -1.35
N LEU A 31 140.22 37.21 -0.71
CA LEU A 31 140.16 36.29 0.43
C LEU A 31 139.38 36.92 1.58
N LYS A 32 139.67 38.18 1.92
CA LYS A 32 138.96 38.94 2.95
C LYS A 32 137.48 39.12 2.60
N LYS A 33 137.13 39.30 1.32
CA LYS A 33 135.73 39.36 0.88
C LYS A 33 135.00 38.03 1.10
N ILE A 34 135.63 36.90 0.76
CA ILE A 34 135.08 35.56 0.98
C ILE A 34 134.90 35.29 2.47
N ILE A 35 135.94 35.57 3.28
CA ILE A 35 135.91 35.40 4.73
C ILE A 35 134.83 36.29 5.35
N ASN A 36 134.72 37.56 4.95
CA ASN A 36 133.68 38.47 5.46
C ASN A 36 132.27 38.00 5.11
N SER A 37 132.04 37.41 3.92
CA SER A 37 130.74 36.84 3.57
C SER A 37 130.41 35.59 4.39
N ARG A 38 131.38 34.70 4.66
CA ARG A 38 131.19 33.55 5.57
C ARG A 38 130.99 33.96 7.02
N ILE A 39 131.67 35.03 7.47
CA ILE A 39 131.45 35.63 8.80
C ILE A 39 130.03 36.20 8.87
N ALA A 40 129.60 36.99 7.90
CA ALA A 40 128.24 37.56 7.87
C ALA A 40 127.15 36.47 7.86
N PHE A 41 127.37 35.37 7.13
CA PHE A 41 126.49 34.20 7.17
C PHE A 41 126.48 33.54 8.56
N SER A 42 127.65 33.36 9.19
CA SER A 42 127.76 32.75 10.52
C SER A 42 127.13 33.62 11.61
N GLU A 43 127.35 34.94 11.57
CA GLU A 43 126.72 35.92 12.47
C GLU A 43 125.19 35.89 12.32
N LYS A 44 124.68 35.87 11.08
CA LYS A 44 123.24 35.76 10.84
C LYS A 44 122.66 34.40 11.27
N ALA A 45 123.43 33.32 11.16
CA ALA A 45 123.01 32.00 11.61
C ALA A 45 122.95 31.96 13.14
N GLU A 46 123.90 32.59 13.83
CA GLU A 46 123.92 32.72 15.30
C GLU A 46 122.77 33.63 15.79
N GLU A 47 122.46 34.72 15.08
CA GLU A 47 121.27 35.54 15.35
C GLU A 47 119.98 34.72 15.21
N LEU A 48 119.86 33.91 14.15
CA LEU A 48 118.69 33.03 13.96
C LEU A 48 118.58 32.01 15.10
N VAL A 49 119.69 31.38 15.52
CA VAL A 49 119.72 30.50 16.70
C VAL A 49 119.28 31.24 17.96
N GLY A 50 119.71 32.49 18.15
CA GLY A 50 119.28 33.34 19.25
C GLY A 50 117.78 33.62 19.26
N VAL A 51 117.19 33.90 18.09
CA VAL A 51 115.73 34.09 17.95
C VAL A 51 114.98 32.77 18.17
N LEU A 52 115.51 31.64 17.70
CA LEU A 52 114.91 30.32 17.95
C LEU A 52 114.85 29.97 19.45
N MET A 53 115.84 30.39 20.24
CA MET A 53 115.91 30.09 21.68
C MET A 53 115.12 31.09 22.54
N ASN A 54 115.20 32.38 22.24
CA ASN A 54 114.70 33.43 23.13
C ASN A 54 113.34 34.01 22.69
N GLU A 55 113.02 33.92 21.41
CA GLU A 55 111.77 34.42 20.82
C GLU A 55 111.09 33.30 20.01
N PRO A 56 110.80 32.14 20.63
CA PRO A 56 110.38 30.92 19.92
C PRO A 56 108.99 31.02 19.26
N LEU A 57 108.25 32.12 19.43
CA LEU A 57 106.95 32.35 18.79
C LEU A 57 106.97 33.43 17.70
N GLU A 58 108.10 34.12 17.50
CA GLU A 58 108.25 35.20 16.50
C GLU A 58 108.56 34.63 15.11
N ASP A 59 107.67 33.77 14.59
CA ASP A 59 107.92 33.00 13.37
C ASP A 59 108.09 33.86 12.11
N LYS A 60 107.39 35.00 12.02
CA LYS A 60 107.61 35.98 10.93
C LYS A 60 109.06 36.50 10.93
N LYS A 61 109.57 36.87 12.10
CA LYS A 61 110.94 37.35 12.29
C LYS A 61 111.96 36.27 11.94
N LYS A 62 111.68 35.01 12.30
CA LYS A 62 112.51 33.86 11.90
C LYS A 62 112.54 33.70 10.37
N LEU A 63 111.40 33.80 9.69
CA LEU A 63 111.32 33.69 8.23
C LEU A 63 112.07 34.80 7.51
N ASP A 64 111.96 36.05 7.98
CA ASP A 64 112.72 37.18 7.43
C ASP A 64 114.24 37.00 7.59
N MET A 65 114.67 36.46 8.74
CA MET A 65 116.07 36.11 9.01
C MET A 65 116.56 34.95 8.15
N ILE A 66 115.73 33.93 7.94
CA ILE A 66 116.01 32.79 7.07
C ILE A 66 116.15 33.23 5.61
N ALA A 67 115.24 34.07 5.11
CA ALA A 67 115.34 34.61 3.75
C ALA A 67 116.64 35.42 3.56
N SER A 68 117.05 36.17 4.59
CA SER A 68 118.32 36.89 4.61
C SER A 68 119.53 35.93 4.59
N LEU A 69 119.45 34.79 5.28
CA LEU A 69 120.46 33.73 5.25
C LEU A 69 120.52 33.01 3.91
N GLU A 70 119.38 32.71 3.31
CA GLU A 70 119.29 32.07 1.98
C GLU A 70 119.92 32.95 0.89
N ALA A 71 119.77 34.28 1.00
CA ALA A 71 120.41 35.24 0.09
C ALA A 71 121.96 35.27 0.21
N LEU A 72 122.51 34.72 1.30
CA LEU A 72 123.94 34.67 1.59
C LEU A 72 124.56 33.28 1.33
N LEU A 73 123.77 32.27 0.94
CA LEU A 73 124.23 30.90 0.66
C LEU A 73 125.16 30.83 -0.57
N GLU A 74 126.21 30.03 -0.43
CA GLU A 74 127.14 29.68 -1.53
C GLU A 74 126.54 28.62 -2.46
N LYS A 75 127.18 28.32 -3.59
CA LYS A 75 126.65 27.37 -4.59
C LYS A 75 126.63 25.89 -4.13
N ASN A 76 127.61 25.48 -3.32
CA ASN A 76 127.73 24.13 -2.75
C ASN A 76 127.87 24.21 -1.22
N PRO A 77 126.83 24.67 -0.52
CA PRO A 77 126.89 24.87 0.93
C PRO A 77 127.01 23.52 1.65
N SER A 78 127.53 23.54 2.88
CA SER A 78 127.55 22.35 3.74
C SER A 78 126.15 21.77 3.86
N THR A 79 126.01 20.45 3.68
CA THR A 79 124.75 19.73 3.85
C THR A 79 124.13 20.01 5.23
N LEU A 80 124.94 20.24 6.26
CA LEU A 80 124.50 20.61 7.60
C LEU A 80 123.82 21.99 7.64
N TYR A 81 124.39 23.02 6.99
CA TYR A 81 123.84 24.38 6.99
C TYR A 81 122.57 24.48 6.15
N THR A 82 122.55 23.81 4.99
CA THR A 82 121.32 23.71 4.19
C THR A 82 120.23 22.91 4.90
N GLY A 83 120.57 21.83 5.60
CA GLY A 83 119.62 21.06 6.40
C GLY A 83 119.02 21.92 7.51
N PHE A 84 119.86 22.60 8.30
CA PHE A 84 119.43 23.49 9.37
C PHE A 84 118.53 24.63 8.87
N ILE A 85 118.92 25.35 7.82
CA ILE A 85 118.12 26.44 7.26
C ILE A 85 116.79 25.92 6.74
N GLN A 86 116.79 24.80 6.00
CA GLN A 86 115.58 24.24 5.41
C GLN A 86 114.61 23.72 6.48
N GLU A 87 115.09 22.96 7.46
CA GLU A 87 114.27 22.42 8.55
C GLU A 87 113.68 23.55 9.42
N THR A 88 114.50 24.56 9.74
CA THR A 88 114.05 25.73 10.50
C THR A 88 113.03 26.55 9.70
N LYS A 89 113.24 26.69 8.39
CA LYS A 89 112.31 27.39 7.48
C LYS A 89 110.98 26.69 7.45
N VAL A 90 110.96 25.38 7.20
CA VAL A 90 109.73 24.58 7.15
C VAL A 90 108.96 24.68 8.48
N ALA A 91 109.64 24.60 9.62
CA ALA A 91 109.00 24.72 10.93
C ALA A 91 108.43 26.12 11.21
N ALA A 92 109.16 27.20 10.88
CA ALA A 92 108.67 28.56 11.05
C ALA A 92 107.56 28.92 10.05
N GLN A 93 107.64 28.44 8.80
CA GLN A 93 106.60 28.61 7.78
C GLN A 93 105.31 27.93 8.21
N PHE A 94 105.40 26.71 8.75
CA PHE A 94 104.28 25.97 9.29
C PHE A 94 103.50 26.78 10.33
N THR A 95 104.18 27.24 11.39
CA THR A 95 103.52 27.95 12.49
C THR A 95 102.98 29.31 12.06
N TYR A 96 103.75 30.09 11.29
CA TYR A 96 103.33 31.41 10.83
C TYR A 96 102.15 31.35 9.86
N TYR A 97 102.24 30.54 8.80
CA TYR A 97 101.15 30.45 7.82
C TYR A 97 99.90 29.81 8.42
N ARG A 98 100.04 28.92 9.40
CA ARG A 98 98.88 28.41 10.15
C ARG A 98 98.18 29.51 10.94
N ALA A 99 98.92 30.36 11.66
CA ALA A 99 98.35 31.47 12.42
C ALA A 99 97.64 32.49 11.50
N VAL A 100 98.26 32.86 10.39
CA VAL A 100 97.65 33.77 9.40
C VAL A 100 96.40 33.14 8.76
N PHE A 101 96.45 31.84 8.44
CA PHE A 101 95.27 31.10 7.98
C PHE A 101 94.14 31.15 8.99
N ASP A 102 94.43 30.89 10.27
CA ASP A 102 93.42 30.90 11.33
C ASP A 102 92.81 32.31 11.51
N GLU A 103 93.62 33.37 11.48
CA GLU A 103 93.17 34.76 11.54
C GLU A 103 92.26 35.16 10.38
N ILE A 104 92.67 34.86 9.13
CA ILE A 104 91.86 35.16 7.94
C ILE A 104 90.53 34.43 8.02
N MET A 105 90.54 33.16 8.45
CA MET A 105 89.32 32.36 8.53
C MET A 105 88.35 32.88 9.62
N GLU A 106 88.85 33.25 10.80
CA GLU A 106 88.03 33.80 11.88
C GLU A 106 87.44 35.18 11.53
N ASN A 107 88.28 36.10 11.05
CA ASN A 107 87.83 37.44 10.66
C ASN A 107 86.87 37.39 9.46
N GLY A 108 87.13 36.50 8.50
CA GLY A 108 86.21 36.25 7.39
C GLY A 108 84.86 35.73 7.87
N SER A 109 84.83 34.78 8.81
CA SER A 109 83.59 34.29 9.43
C SER A 109 82.77 35.43 10.04
N LEU A 110 83.41 36.30 10.83
CA LEU A 110 82.74 37.45 11.45
C LEU A 110 82.17 38.44 10.42
N LEU A 111 82.82 38.60 9.27
CA LEU A 111 82.31 39.43 8.17
C LEU A 111 81.09 38.80 7.50
N VAL A 112 81.12 37.48 7.26
CA VAL A 112 79.97 36.73 6.74
C VAL A 112 78.77 36.84 7.68
N GLU A 113 78.97 36.64 8.98
CA GLU A 113 77.91 36.76 10.01
C GLU A 113 77.31 38.17 10.08
N LYS A 114 78.10 39.22 9.85
CA LYS A 114 77.65 40.62 9.79
C LYS A 114 76.97 40.99 8.46
N GLY A 115 77.01 40.11 7.46
CA GLY A 115 76.51 40.36 6.11
C GLY A 115 77.43 41.23 5.25
N ALA A 116 78.69 41.40 5.64
CA ALA A 116 79.72 42.11 4.86
C ALA A 116 80.40 41.13 3.88
N TYR A 117 79.61 40.63 2.93
CA TYR A 117 79.97 39.47 2.11
C TYR A 117 81.11 39.77 1.13
N ASN A 118 81.12 40.95 0.50
CA ASN A 118 82.20 41.32 -0.43
C ASN A 118 83.54 41.44 0.32
N GLU A 119 83.54 42.07 1.48
CA GLU A 119 84.72 42.19 2.34
C GLU A 119 85.23 40.83 2.80
N ALA A 120 84.32 39.91 3.15
CA ALA A 120 84.68 38.53 3.49
C ALA A 120 85.33 37.80 2.30
N ILE A 121 84.77 37.93 1.09
CA ILE A 121 85.33 37.31 -0.13
C ILE A 121 86.74 37.82 -0.40
N GLN A 122 86.96 39.15 -0.32
CA GLN A 122 88.28 39.75 -0.50
C GLN A 122 89.29 39.25 0.56
N LEU A 123 88.83 39.13 1.81
CA LEU A 123 89.68 38.65 2.91
C LEU A 123 90.08 37.19 2.72
N PHE A 124 89.15 36.28 2.40
CA PHE A 124 89.47 34.88 2.11
C PHE A 124 90.38 34.74 0.87
N TYR A 125 90.13 35.53 -0.16
CA TYR A 125 90.96 35.55 -1.37
C TYR A 125 92.41 35.94 -1.08
N SER A 126 92.64 36.91 -0.18
CA SER A 126 93.99 37.31 0.22
C SER A 126 94.81 36.16 0.84
N GLY A 127 94.14 35.12 1.34
CA GLY A 127 94.80 33.93 1.89
C GLY A 127 95.44 33.01 0.84
N LEU A 128 95.12 33.16 -0.45
CA LEU A 128 95.67 32.34 -1.54
C LEU A 128 97.16 32.59 -1.82
N ASP A 129 97.78 33.56 -1.16
CA ASP A 129 99.22 33.79 -1.24
C ASP A 129 100.01 32.80 -0.36
N LEU A 130 99.38 32.19 0.65
CA LEU A 130 100.04 31.27 1.58
C LEU A 130 100.50 29.99 0.86
N TYR A 131 101.79 29.64 0.95
CA TYR A 131 102.44 28.49 0.30
C TYR A 131 102.42 28.47 -1.24
N GLN A 132 101.87 29.48 -1.91
CA GLN A 132 101.72 29.47 -3.37
C GLN A 132 103.07 29.43 -4.10
N LYS A 133 104.02 30.24 -3.63
CA LYS A 133 105.37 30.30 -4.21
C LYS A 133 106.07 28.95 -4.10
N GLU A 134 106.02 28.35 -2.92
CA GLU A 134 106.62 27.04 -2.62
C GLU A 134 106.05 25.95 -3.53
N PHE A 135 104.72 25.94 -3.75
CA PHE A 135 104.07 24.99 -4.65
C PHE A 135 104.62 25.04 -6.09
N PHE A 136 104.88 26.24 -6.63
CA PHE A 136 105.43 26.37 -7.98
C PHE A 136 106.95 26.10 -8.07
N GLU A 137 107.67 26.21 -6.96
CA GLU A 137 109.10 25.89 -6.86
C GLU A 137 109.37 24.38 -6.70
N GLU A 138 108.45 23.63 -6.08
CA GLU A 138 108.52 22.18 -5.87
C GLU A 138 108.40 21.36 -7.17
N LYS A 139 108.90 20.12 -7.22
CA LYS A 139 108.89 19.28 -8.45
C LYS A 139 107.59 18.49 -8.65
N TRP A 140 106.46 19.20 -8.76
CA TRP A 140 105.17 18.60 -9.15
C TRP A 140 105.05 18.40 -10.68
N ASP A 141 104.07 17.59 -11.09
CA ASP A 141 103.70 17.40 -12.51
C ASP A 141 103.45 18.77 -13.20
N PRO A 142 104.13 19.08 -14.32
CA PRO A 142 103.88 20.30 -15.09
C PRO A 142 102.42 20.51 -15.51
N VAL A 143 101.67 19.44 -15.79
CA VAL A 143 100.25 19.54 -16.17
C VAL A 143 99.42 20.06 -14.99
N LEU A 144 99.61 19.49 -13.79
CA LEU A 144 98.95 19.94 -12.57
C LEU A 144 99.26 21.41 -12.28
N LYS A 145 100.54 21.82 -12.39
CA LYS A 145 100.94 23.22 -12.18
C LYS A 145 100.27 24.17 -13.16
N GLN A 146 100.15 23.78 -14.43
CA GLN A 146 99.48 24.61 -15.43
C GLN A 146 97.98 24.74 -15.16
N GLU A 147 97.30 23.67 -14.76
CA GLU A 147 95.89 23.72 -14.39
C GLU A 147 95.65 24.57 -13.13
N VAL A 148 96.48 24.41 -12.09
CA VAL A 148 96.43 25.26 -10.89
C VAL A 148 96.62 26.73 -11.25
N LYS A 149 97.58 27.04 -12.13
CA LYS A 149 97.81 28.41 -12.61
C LYS A 149 96.59 28.95 -13.37
N ASN A 150 96.01 28.18 -14.28
CA ASN A 150 94.81 28.58 -15.03
C ASN A 150 93.65 28.92 -14.09
N LYS A 151 93.45 28.14 -13.02
CA LYS A 151 92.41 28.41 -12.02
C LYS A 151 92.71 29.67 -11.20
N LEU A 152 93.96 29.88 -10.80
CA LEU A 152 94.37 31.10 -10.09
C LEU A 152 94.23 32.36 -10.95
N GLU A 153 94.42 32.28 -12.26
CA GLU A 153 94.19 33.40 -13.19
C GLU A 153 92.70 33.74 -13.37
N LEU A 154 91.80 32.77 -13.15
CA LEU A 154 90.35 32.96 -13.28
C LEU A 154 89.71 33.56 -12.01
N LEU A 155 90.17 33.18 -10.82
CA LEU A 155 89.64 33.67 -9.54
C LEU A 155 89.54 35.21 -9.40
N PRO A 156 90.54 36.02 -9.77
CA PRO A 156 90.41 37.48 -9.66
C PRO A 156 89.30 38.06 -10.53
N ILE A 157 89.00 37.44 -11.68
CA ILE A 157 87.88 37.85 -12.55
C ILE A 157 86.55 37.56 -11.85
N LEU A 158 86.39 36.33 -11.33
CA LEU A 158 85.17 35.92 -10.63
C LEU A 158 84.89 36.78 -9.39
N ILE A 159 85.95 37.14 -8.66
CA ILE A 159 85.86 37.96 -7.44
C ILE A 159 85.60 39.43 -7.76
N ALA A 160 86.19 39.97 -8.83
CA ALA A 160 85.95 41.35 -9.24
C ALA A 160 84.52 41.57 -9.78
N ASP A 161 83.92 40.56 -10.40
CA ASP A 161 82.56 40.62 -10.93
C ASP A 161 81.47 40.55 -9.84
N PHE A 162 81.80 40.03 -8.64
CA PHE A 162 80.82 39.77 -7.57
C PHE A 162 79.94 40.98 -7.21
N PRO A 163 80.46 42.21 -7.00
CA PRO A 163 79.62 43.36 -6.67
C PRO A 163 78.57 43.68 -7.73
N GLN A 164 78.90 43.53 -9.02
CA GLN A 164 77.96 43.81 -10.12
C GLN A 164 76.90 42.72 -10.24
N ILE A 165 77.28 41.46 -10.07
CA ILE A 165 76.35 40.33 -10.09
C ILE A 165 75.36 40.46 -8.93
N LEU A 166 75.86 40.85 -7.76
CA LEU A 166 75.02 41.10 -6.60
C LEU A 166 74.05 42.27 -6.83
N ALA A 167 74.52 43.39 -7.40
CA ALA A 167 73.64 44.52 -7.72
C ALA A 167 72.50 44.14 -8.68
N ASN A 168 72.80 43.33 -9.71
CA ASN A 168 71.77 42.82 -10.63
C ASN A 168 70.76 41.91 -9.93
N LEU A 169 71.23 41.09 -8.98
CA LEU A 169 70.36 40.25 -8.15
C LEU A 169 69.46 41.10 -7.24
N ASP A 170 70.00 42.15 -6.64
CA ASP A 170 69.25 43.10 -5.79
C ASP A 170 68.16 43.84 -6.60
N GLU A 171 68.45 44.27 -7.83
CA GLU A 171 67.46 44.89 -8.72
C GLU A 171 66.33 43.93 -9.07
N ALA A 172 66.67 42.68 -9.41
CA ALA A 172 65.68 41.65 -9.72
C ALA A 172 64.83 41.30 -8.49
N GLU A 173 65.42 41.25 -7.30
CA GLU A 173 64.72 41.05 -6.03
C GLU A 173 63.69 42.16 -5.80
N ILE A 174 64.09 43.43 -5.88
CA ILE A 174 63.19 44.57 -5.67
C ILE A 174 62.02 44.54 -6.66
N ALA A 175 62.31 44.35 -7.95
CA ALA A 175 61.29 44.31 -8.99
C ALA A 175 60.30 43.13 -8.81
N PHE A 176 60.77 42.03 -8.21
CA PHE A 176 59.95 40.85 -7.93
C PHE A 176 59.11 41.04 -6.66
N LEU A 177 59.66 41.65 -5.61
CA LEU A 177 58.95 41.97 -4.35
C LEU A 177 57.74 42.89 -4.59
N GLU A 178 57.83 43.87 -5.51
CA GLU A 178 56.71 44.76 -5.84
C GLU A 178 55.48 44.03 -6.41
N LYS A 179 55.66 42.80 -6.91
CA LYS A 179 54.61 42.01 -7.56
C LYS A 179 54.06 40.88 -6.69
N GLN A 180 54.63 40.65 -5.50
CA GLN A 180 54.41 39.45 -4.68
C GLN A 180 52.96 39.20 -4.25
N ASP A 181 52.13 40.24 -4.18
CA ASP A 181 50.73 40.14 -3.69
C ASP A 181 49.73 39.57 -4.71
N LYS A 182 50.16 39.37 -5.97
CA LYS A 182 49.30 38.91 -7.07
C LYS A 182 49.97 37.75 -7.81
N LEU A 183 49.38 36.55 -7.69
CA LEU A 183 49.90 35.33 -8.30
C LEU A 183 50.25 35.50 -9.78
N ALA A 184 49.34 36.03 -10.60
CA ALA A 184 49.60 36.25 -12.03
C ALA A 184 50.83 37.14 -12.28
N ALA A 185 50.98 38.23 -11.52
CA ALA A 185 52.10 39.15 -11.68
C ALA A 185 53.43 38.51 -11.23
N VAL A 186 53.39 37.71 -10.17
CA VAL A 186 54.52 36.90 -9.69
C VAL A 186 54.96 35.92 -10.77
N LEU A 187 54.04 35.11 -11.30
CA LEU A 187 54.34 34.11 -12.32
C LEU A 187 54.93 34.75 -13.59
N ASP A 188 54.38 35.87 -14.05
CA ASP A 188 54.90 36.60 -15.23
C ASP A 188 56.33 37.13 -15.03
N SER A 189 56.69 37.48 -13.79
CA SER A 189 58.02 38.03 -13.46
C SER A 189 59.05 37.00 -13.02
N PHE A 190 58.61 35.76 -12.71
CA PHE A 190 59.49 34.70 -12.21
C PHE A 190 60.64 34.33 -13.15
N PRO A 191 60.48 34.28 -14.49
CA PRO A 191 61.60 33.94 -15.38
C PRO A 191 62.79 34.91 -15.29
N LEU A 192 62.53 36.21 -15.12
CA LEU A 192 63.59 37.22 -14.96
C LEU A 192 64.29 37.07 -13.59
N PHE A 193 63.51 36.78 -12.56
CA PHE A 193 64.03 36.51 -11.22
C PHE A 193 64.93 35.24 -11.22
N LEU A 194 64.46 34.17 -11.86
CA LEU A 194 65.21 32.93 -12.04
C LEU A 194 66.55 33.15 -12.77
N ASP A 195 66.58 33.93 -13.85
CA ASP A 195 67.79 34.24 -14.62
C ASP A 195 68.87 34.91 -13.74
N SER A 196 68.48 35.87 -12.90
CA SER A 196 69.40 36.52 -11.95
C SER A 196 70.00 35.55 -10.93
N PHE A 197 69.18 34.64 -10.38
CA PHE A 197 69.67 33.61 -9.47
C PHE A 197 70.55 32.56 -10.17
N GLN A 198 70.23 32.17 -11.40
CA GLN A 198 71.08 31.30 -12.22
C GLN A 198 72.44 31.93 -12.48
N LYS A 199 72.47 33.23 -12.80
CA LYS A 199 73.72 33.97 -13.01
C LYS A 199 74.55 34.04 -11.73
N PHE A 200 73.93 34.36 -10.59
CA PHE A 200 74.61 34.38 -9.29
C PHE A 200 75.18 33.01 -8.90
N ALA A 201 74.38 31.94 -9.06
CA ALA A 201 74.81 30.56 -8.80
C ALA A 201 75.96 30.13 -9.72
N SER A 202 75.96 30.55 -11.00
CA SER A 202 77.02 30.15 -11.95
C SER A 202 78.43 30.57 -11.49
N TYR A 203 78.58 31.74 -10.87
CA TYR A 203 79.85 32.21 -10.33
C TYR A 203 80.23 31.47 -9.04
N GLN A 204 79.27 31.23 -8.15
CA GLN A 204 79.47 30.40 -6.96
C GLN A 204 79.93 28.99 -7.34
N ASN A 205 79.28 28.38 -8.34
CA ASN A 205 79.61 27.05 -8.83
C ASN A 205 81.01 26.98 -9.46
N GLU A 206 81.44 28.00 -10.20
CA GLU A 206 82.80 28.04 -10.76
C GLU A 206 83.84 28.13 -9.64
N ILE A 207 83.62 28.98 -8.63
CA ILE A 207 84.51 29.07 -7.45
C ILE A 207 84.54 27.74 -6.67
N GLN A 208 83.39 27.09 -6.51
CA GLN A 208 83.28 25.77 -5.89
C GLN A 208 84.08 24.74 -6.69
N SER A 209 83.95 24.73 -8.01
CA SER A 209 84.67 23.80 -8.90
C SER A 209 86.18 23.97 -8.78
N ILE A 210 86.66 25.22 -8.69
CA ILE A 210 88.08 25.52 -8.45
C ILE A 210 88.53 25.02 -7.08
N GLY A 211 87.77 25.29 -6.02
CA GLY A 211 88.07 24.80 -4.67
C GLY A 211 88.09 23.28 -4.58
N ALA A 212 87.13 22.60 -5.23
CA ALA A 212 87.05 21.15 -5.31
C ALA A 212 88.23 20.57 -6.10
N PHE A 213 88.62 21.21 -7.20
CA PHE A 213 89.82 20.85 -7.95
C PHE A 213 91.08 20.90 -7.06
N PHE A 214 91.27 21.97 -6.28
CA PHE A 214 92.39 22.06 -5.34
C PHE A 214 92.34 20.98 -4.26
N ASN A 215 91.17 20.72 -3.68
CA ASN A 215 90.99 19.68 -2.67
C ASN A 215 91.27 18.26 -3.21
N ASN A 216 90.73 17.94 -4.39
CA ASN A 216 90.89 16.64 -5.02
C ASN A 216 92.34 16.42 -5.45
N SER A 217 92.97 17.44 -6.05
CA SER A 217 94.39 17.39 -6.41
C SER A 217 95.28 17.19 -5.19
N PHE A 218 95.00 17.88 -4.08
CA PHE A 218 95.71 17.63 -2.81
C PHE A 218 95.53 16.19 -2.32
N THR A 219 94.30 15.70 -2.34
CA THR A 219 93.97 14.33 -1.90
C THR A 219 94.68 13.28 -2.74
N ASP A 220 94.75 13.47 -4.06
CA ASP A 220 95.45 12.55 -4.96
C ASP A 220 96.97 12.61 -4.75
N LEU A 221 97.55 13.81 -4.59
CA LEU A 221 98.97 13.94 -4.22
C LEU A 221 99.29 13.29 -2.87
N GLN A 222 98.39 13.34 -1.90
CA GLN A 222 98.57 12.71 -0.59
C GLN A 222 98.53 11.17 -0.67
N LYS A 223 97.75 10.60 -1.60
CA LYS A 223 97.78 9.14 -1.88
C LYS A 223 99.13 8.71 -2.46
N GLU A 224 99.71 9.52 -3.33
CA GLU A 224 101.02 9.26 -3.94
C GLU A 224 102.18 9.56 -2.98
N ASN A 225 102.01 10.51 -2.07
CA ASN A 225 102.98 10.91 -1.07
C ASN A 225 102.33 11.04 0.33
N PRO A 226 102.34 9.97 1.15
CA PRO A 226 101.72 9.98 2.48
C PRO A 226 102.32 10.98 3.48
N ASN A 227 103.51 11.51 3.21
CA ASN A 227 104.16 12.52 4.06
C ASN A 227 103.73 13.95 3.73
N LEU A 228 102.94 14.16 2.66
CA LEU A 228 102.37 15.46 2.34
C LEU A 228 101.32 15.83 3.40
N THR A 229 101.59 16.90 4.13
CA THR A 229 100.70 17.38 5.19
C THR A 229 99.70 18.41 4.68
N GLU A 230 98.67 18.67 5.46
CA GLU A 230 97.67 19.70 5.17
C GLU A 230 98.21 21.14 5.22
N ALA A 231 99.45 21.33 5.68
CA ALA A 231 100.17 22.60 5.57
C ALA A 231 100.85 22.69 4.21
N SER A 232 100.01 22.77 3.17
CA SER A 232 100.42 22.92 1.78
C SER A 232 99.44 23.84 1.06
N PHE A 233 99.89 24.41 -0.05
CA PHE A 233 99.12 25.38 -0.83
C PHE A 233 97.72 24.88 -1.19
N LEU A 234 97.61 23.71 -1.84
CA LEU A 234 96.33 23.20 -2.32
C LEU A 234 95.32 22.96 -1.19
N ALA A 235 95.78 22.53 -0.02
CA ALA A 235 94.95 22.30 1.15
C ALA A 235 94.50 23.59 1.85
N PHE A 236 95.26 24.68 1.75
CA PHE A 236 94.86 26.00 2.26
C PHE A 236 93.96 26.71 1.26
N ALA A 237 94.35 26.70 -0.02
CA ALA A 237 93.59 27.28 -1.12
C ALA A 237 92.19 26.69 -1.21
N SER A 238 92.05 25.36 -1.09
CA SER A 238 90.73 24.72 -1.07
C SER A 238 89.85 25.22 0.08
N ARG A 239 90.41 25.45 1.28
CA ARG A 239 89.67 25.91 2.46
C ARG A 239 89.33 27.40 2.44
N PHE A 240 90.16 28.24 1.83
CA PHE A 240 89.80 29.64 1.60
C PHE A 240 88.65 29.76 0.59
N LEU A 241 88.53 28.82 -0.36
CA LEU A 241 87.42 28.81 -1.32
C LEU A 241 86.18 28.13 -0.72
N LEU A 242 86.29 26.88 -0.27
CA LEU A 242 85.18 26.01 0.18
C LEU A 242 84.81 26.14 1.66
N GLY A 243 85.69 26.72 2.48
CA GLY A 243 85.53 26.78 3.93
C GLY A 243 86.14 25.63 4.71
N ARG A 244 86.04 25.70 6.05
CA ARG A 244 86.38 24.58 6.94
C ARG A 244 85.27 23.54 6.91
N GLN A 245 85.66 22.29 7.14
CA GLN A 245 84.68 21.23 7.41
C GLN A 245 83.81 21.64 8.62
N ASN A 246 82.50 21.52 8.47
CA ASN A 246 81.49 21.86 9.48
C ASN A 246 81.40 23.35 9.88
N SER A 247 81.75 24.27 8.97
CA SER A 247 81.54 25.71 9.17
C SER A 247 80.76 26.30 8.00
N GLU A 248 79.62 26.94 8.29
CA GLU A 248 78.76 27.59 7.30
C GLU A 248 79.15 29.04 6.98
N THR A 249 80.21 29.53 7.63
CA THR A 249 80.58 30.96 7.65
C THR A 249 82.00 31.20 7.13
N THR A 250 82.78 30.14 6.87
CA THR A 250 84.17 30.27 6.43
C THR A 250 84.33 29.94 4.95
N GLY A 251 85.29 30.61 4.30
CA GLY A 251 85.56 30.49 2.87
C GLY A 251 84.65 31.34 1.98
N ILE A 252 85.08 31.57 0.73
CA ILE A 252 84.35 32.40 -0.24
C ILE A 252 82.93 31.86 -0.49
N ILE A 253 82.76 30.53 -0.55
CA ILE A 253 81.45 29.90 -0.79
C ILE A 253 80.44 30.21 0.32
N ALA A 254 80.88 30.35 1.58
CA ALA A 254 80.01 30.71 2.69
C ALA A 254 79.34 32.08 2.48
N SER A 255 80.08 33.06 1.97
CA SER A 255 79.54 34.39 1.64
C SER A 255 78.41 34.32 0.62
N TYR A 256 78.60 33.55 -0.47
CA TYR A 256 77.56 33.34 -1.48
C TYR A 256 76.35 32.59 -0.91
N ASN A 257 76.57 31.57 -0.10
CA ASN A 257 75.50 30.75 0.47
C ASN A 257 74.63 31.52 1.47
N GLN A 258 75.24 32.27 2.38
CA GLN A 258 74.50 33.09 3.35
C GLN A 258 73.74 34.21 2.65
N GLN A 259 74.34 34.83 1.63
CA GLN A 259 73.65 35.85 0.84
C GLN A 259 72.46 35.28 0.08
N TRP A 260 72.60 34.12 -0.56
CA TRP A 260 71.50 33.43 -1.24
C TRP A 260 70.31 33.20 -0.31
N ASN A 261 70.56 32.61 0.87
CA ASN A 261 69.50 32.29 1.83
C ASN A 261 68.77 33.56 2.29
N LYS A 262 69.53 34.62 2.60
CA LYS A 262 68.97 35.92 3.00
C LYS A 262 68.08 36.55 1.92
N LYS A 263 68.41 36.32 0.64
CA LYS A 263 67.68 36.87 -0.52
C LYS A 263 66.42 36.10 -0.87
N ILE A 264 66.39 34.78 -0.62
CA ILE A 264 65.20 33.96 -0.92
C ILE A 264 64.14 34.05 0.18
N GLU A 265 64.54 34.20 1.45
CA GLU A 265 63.63 34.13 2.61
C GLU A 265 62.39 35.05 2.52
N PRO A 266 62.50 36.33 2.11
CA PRO A 266 61.31 37.20 1.98
C PRO A 266 60.25 36.65 1.02
N PHE A 267 60.67 36.00 -0.08
CA PHE A 267 59.76 35.42 -1.06
C PHE A 267 59.08 34.15 -0.55
N LEU A 268 59.79 33.34 0.25
CA LEU A 268 59.20 32.19 0.91
C LEU A 268 58.08 32.63 1.86
N ILE A 269 58.32 33.66 2.68
CA ILE A 269 57.31 34.24 3.58
C ILE A 269 56.12 34.81 2.78
N ALA A 270 56.38 35.60 1.74
CA ALA A 270 55.32 36.17 0.90
C ALA A 270 54.49 35.08 0.20
N SER A 271 55.12 33.97 -0.19
CA SER A 271 54.44 32.86 -0.84
C SER A 271 53.48 32.12 0.10
N ASP A 272 53.77 32.04 1.40
CA ASP A 272 52.83 31.47 2.38
C ASP A 272 51.55 32.33 2.46
N LEU A 273 51.68 33.66 2.50
CA LEU A 273 50.53 34.56 2.50
C LEU A 273 49.69 34.42 1.22
N LEU A 274 50.36 34.24 0.08
CA LEU A 274 49.69 34.02 -1.20
C LEU A 274 48.92 32.69 -1.20
N ILE A 275 49.55 31.59 -0.77
CA ILE A 275 48.89 30.28 -0.66
C ILE A 275 47.68 30.37 0.28
N GLN A 276 47.82 31.03 1.44
CA GLN A 276 46.72 31.20 2.38
C GLN A 276 45.54 31.94 1.75
N LYS A 277 45.79 32.98 0.96
CA LYS A 277 44.76 33.71 0.22
C LYS A 277 44.06 32.85 -0.82
N GLU A 278 44.81 32.06 -1.60
CA GLU A 278 44.23 31.18 -2.62
C GLU A 278 43.41 30.05 -1.98
N PHE A 279 43.88 29.42 -0.90
CA PHE A 279 43.08 28.43 -0.14
C PHE A 279 41.82 29.02 0.48
N ASN A 280 41.88 30.24 1.03
CA ASN A 280 40.68 30.94 1.51
C ASN A 280 39.66 31.14 0.40
N THR A 281 40.11 31.51 -0.80
CA THR A 281 39.25 31.68 -1.97
C THR A 281 38.62 30.35 -2.37
N SER A 282 39.43 29.30 -2.49
CA SER A 282 38.99 27.94 -2.82
C SER A 282 37.95 27.40 -1.82
N SER A 283 38.18 27.59 -0.52
CA SER A 283 37.24 27.23 0.53
C SER A 283 35.89 27.96 0.40
N LEU A 284 35.91 29.26 0.11
CA LEU A 284 34.68 30.03 -0.15
C LEU A 284 33.93 29.56 -1.42
N MET A 285 34.66 29.19 -2.47
CA MET A 285 34.04 28.69 -3.70
C MET A 285 33.38 27.33 -3.50
N ILE A 286 33.96 26.44 -2.69
CA ILE A 286 33.33 25.19 -2.25
C ILE A 286 32.03 25.45 -1.50
N GLN A 287 32.04 26.36 -0.52
CA GLN A 287 30.84 26.71 0.23
C GLN A 287 29.72 27.25 -0.68
N SER A 288 30.08 28.08 -1.66
CA SER A 288 29.13 28.55 -2.68
C SER A 288 28.60 27.42 -3.56
N LEU A 289 29.44 26.45 -3.92
CA LEU A 289 29.06 25.29 -4.72
C LEU A 289 28.06 24.41 -3.97
N LYS A 290 28.31 24.13 -2.69
CA LYS A 290 27.39 23.37 -1.82
C LYS A 290 26.05 24.05 -1.67
N THR A 291 26.05 25.35 -1.38
CA THR A 291 24.82 26.10 -1.10
C THR A 291 23.92 26.24 -2.34
N ASN A 292 24.53 26.37 -3.53
CA ASN A 292 23.79 26.51 -4.77
C ASN A 292 24.57 25.87 -5.92
N PHE A 293 24.38 24.56 -6.09
CA PHE A 293 25.01 23.84 -7.17
C PHE A 293 24.47 24.30 -8.53
N ASN A 294 25.38 24.76 -9.39
CA ASN A 294 25.15 24.99 -10.80
C ASN A 294 26.50 24.97 -11.56
N LEU A 295 26.45 24.88 -12.88
CA LEU A 295 27.66 24.85 -13.71
C LEU A 295 28.55 26.07 -13.48
N THR A 296 27.98 27.24 -13.19
CA THR A 296 28.77 28.46 -12.94
C THR A 296 29.51 28.42 -11.61
N SER A 297 28.89 27.91 -10.53
CA SER A 297 29.57 27.75 -9.23
C SER A 297 30.64 26.66 -9.29
N LEU A 298 30.41 25.59 -10.07
CA LEU A 298 31.39 24.53 -10.29
C LEU A 298 32.63 25.05 -11.04
N GLU A 299 32.45 25.77 -12.15
CA GLU A 299 33.55 26.34 -12.92
C GLU A 299 34.36 27.35 -12.09
N LYS A 300 33.69 28.14 -11.24
CA LYS A 300 34.37 29.05 -10.31
C LYS A 300 35.24 28.30 -9.30
N ALA A 301 34.75 27.20 -8.73
CA ALA A 301 35.52 26.36 -7.81
C ALA A 301 36.72 25.70 -8.52
N LYS A 302 36.51 25.09 -9.69
CA LYS A 302 37.59 24.49 -10.50
C LYS A 302 38.66 25.53 -10.86
N THR A 303 38.25 26.75 -11.19
CA THR A 303 39.17 27.86 -11.46
C THR A 303 39.99 28.24 -10.22
N SER A 304 39.37 28.36 -9.03
CA SER A 304 40.10 28.70 -7.80
C SER A 304 41.11 27.62 -7.38
N PHE A 305 40.80 26.33 -7.60
CA PHE A 305 41.77 25.26 -7.32
C PHE A 305 42.96 25.33 -8.27
N ALA A 306 42.73 25.55 -9.57
CA ALA A 306 43.81 25.73 -10.53
C ALA A 306 44.73 26.92 -10.18
N GLU A 307 44.18 28.02 -9.64
CA GLU A 307 45.00 29.13 -9.12
C GLU A 307 45.75 28.75 -7.83
N THR A 308 45.14 27.95 -6.94
CA THR A 308 45.80 27.41 -5.74
C THR A 308 46.97 26.48 -6.11
N GLU A 309 46.76 25.57 -7.07
CA GLU A 309 47.79 24.67 -7.60
C GLU A 309 48.96 25.48 -8.20
N LYS A 310 48.68 26.52 -8.99
CA LYS A 310 49.70 27.42 -9.52
C LYS A 310 50.51 28.10 -8.41
N ALA A 311 49.86 28.54 -7.32
CA ALA A 311 50.55 29.12 -6.18
C ALA A 311 51.47 28.11 -5.46
N LEU A 312 51.02 26.86 -5.30
CA LEU A 312 51.84 25.79 -4.72
C LEU A 312 53.04 25.42 -5.62
N ASN A 313 52.83 25.33 -6.93
CA ASN A 313 53.89 25.08 -7.90
C ASN A 313 54.90 26.24 -7.97
N TYR A 314 54.46 27.48 -7.74
CA TYR A 314 55.36 28.62 -7.59
C TYR A 314 56.31 28.45 -6.40
N VAL A 315 55.81 28.00 -5.24
CA VAL A 315 56.67 27.72 -4.08
C VAL A 315 57.65 26.59 -4.35
N GLU A 316 57.20 25.53 -5.01
CA GLU A 316 58.08 24.44 -5.43
C GLU A 316 59.22 24.96 -6.33
N ASN A 317 58.91 25.85 -7.28
CA ASN A 317 59.92 26.47 -8.13
C ASN A 317 60.89 27.38 -7.35
N LEU A 318 60.41 28.11 -6.32
CA LEU A 318 61.28 28.87 -5.42
C LEU A 318 62.25 27.96 -4.65
N LEU A 319 61.75 26.84 -4.11
CA LEU A 319 62.59 25.87 -3.41
C LEU A 319 63.59 25.20 -4.36
N ALA A 320 63.19 24.95 -5.62
CA ALA A 320 64.06 24.39 -6.65
C ALA A 320 65.23 25.31 -7.03
N LEU A 321 65.16 26.62 -6.74
CA LEU A 321 66.30 27.52 -6.93
C LEU A 321 67.55 27.03 -6.19
N TYR A 322 67.40 26.42 -5.00
CA TYR A 322 68.56 25.89 -4.26
C TYR A 322 69.37 24.87 -5.08
N GLN A 323 68.72 24.12 -5.98
CA GLN A 323 69.40 23.15 -6.85
C GLN A 323 70.34 23.79 -7.87
N LEU A 324 70.25 25.12 -8.09
CA LEU A 324 71.16 25.87 -8.95
C LEU A 324 72.57 25.97 -8.37
N LYS A 325 72.71 25.97 -7.04
CA LYS A 325 74.02 26.04 -6.36
C LYS A 325 74.60 24.66 -6.12
N ARG A 326 75.93 24.58 -6.01
CA ARG A 326 76.66 23.37 -5.64
C ARG A 326 77.19 23.43 -4.21
N GLU A 327 77.10 22.31 -3.52
CA GLU A 327 77.70 22.08 -2.21
C GLU A 327 79.20 21.78 -2.34
N ASN A 328 79.90 21.70 -1.21
CA ASN A 328 81.36 21.48 -1.18
C ASN A 328 81.79 20.14 -1.84
N ASP A 329 80.92 19.14 -1.87
CA ASP A 329 81.15 17.85 -2.55
C ASP A 329 80.76 17.85 -4.05
N GLY A 330 80.24 18.97 -4.56
CA GLY A 330 79.77 19.13 -5.93
C GLY A 330 78.33 18.66 -6.19
N SER A 331 77.59 18.18 -5.17
CA SER A 331 76.17 17.89 -5.32
C SER A 331 75.35 19.17 -5.52
N ALA A 332 74.14 19.06 -6.08
CA ALA A 332 73.20 20.18 -6.02
C ALA A 332 72.82 20.45 -4.56
N SER A 333 72.73 21.73 -4.19
CA SER A 333 72.22 22.14 -2.88
C SER A 333 70.73 21.81 -2.78
N VAL A 334 70.28 21.51 -1.57
CA VAL A 334 68.89 21.18 -1.28
C VAL A 334 68.40 22.16 -0.23
N TYR A 335 67.13 22.57 -0.33
CA TYR A 335 66.51 23.35 0.72
C TYR A 335 66.42 22.53 2.01
N HIS A 336 67.00 23.03 3.10
CA HIS A 336 67.20 22.25 4.34
C HIS A 336 66.06 22.35 5.36
N ASP A 337 65.11 23.28 5.22
CA ASP A 337 63.93 23.29 6.11
C ASP A 337 62.92 22.22 5.67
N THR A 338 63.02 21.09 6.38
CA THR A 338 62.13 19.94 6.22
C THR A 338 60.68 20.24 6.58
N SER A 339 60.40 21.25 7.43
CA SER A 339 59.05 21.58 7.87
C SER A 339 58.26 22.21 6.72
N ARG A 340 58.81 23.25 6.08
CA ARG A 340 58.18 23.89 4.91
C ARG A 340 58.00 22.91 3.74
N SER A 341 58.97 22.04 3.50
CA SER A 341 58.85 21.01 2.46
C SER A 341 57.70 20.03 2.74
N LYS A 342 57.51 19.62 4.00
CA LYS A 342 56.37 18.79 4.42
C LYS A 342 55.04 19.54 4.31
N ASN A 343 54.98 20.80 4.70
CA ASN A 343 53.76 21.61 4.54
C ASN A 343 53.36 21.73 3.07
N LEU A 344 54.31 21.94 2.15
CA LEU A 344 54.01 22.02 0.73
C LEU A 344 53.41 20.69 0.21
N LEU A 345 53.95 19.55 0.64
CA LEU A 345 53.40 18.24 0.30
C LEU A 345 51.98 18.06 0.84
N PHE A 346 51.74 18.43 2.10
CA PHE A 346 50.42 18.42 2.72
C PHE A 346 49.43 19.31 1.97
N LEU A 347 49.82 20.54 1.63
CA LEU A 347 48.94 21.48 0.94
C LEU A 347 48.61 21.02 -0.49
N LYS A 348 49.55 20.41 -1.21
CA LYS A 348 49.26 19.77 -2.51
C LYS A 348 48.27 18.62 -2.37
N ALA A 349 48.42 17.77 -1.36
CA ALA A 349 47.45 16.71 -1.08
C ALA A 349 46.07 17.28 -0.73
N LEU A 350 46.03 18.33 0.10
CA LEU A 350 44.79 18.99 0.50
C LEU A 350 44.07 19.66 -0.69
N GLU A 351 44.81 20.34 -1.58
CA GLU A 351 44.26 20.92 -2.80
C GLU A 351 43.63 19.85 -3.70
N ALA A 352 44.31 18.71 -3.89
CA ALA A 352 43.79 17.59 -4.65
C ALA A 352 42.48 17.04 -4.06
N GLU A 353 42.36 16.97 -2.73
CA GLU A 353 41.11 16.57 -2.07
C GLU A 353 39.99 17.59 -2.26
N TYR A 354 40.28 18.90 -2.25
CA TYR A 354 39.30 19.92 -2.59
C TYR A 354 38.75 19.77 -4.02
N VAL A 355 39.62 19.45 -4.99
CA VAL A 355 39.23 19.16 -6.37
C VAL A 355 38.34 17.92 -6.45
N LEU A 356 38.75 16.83 -5.79
CA LEU A 356 37.97 15.59 -5.74
C LEU A 356 36.60 15.82 -5.10
N TYR A 357 36.54 16.60 -4.01
CA TYR A 357 35.30 16.94 -3.34
C TYR A 357 34.34 17.69 -4.27
N ALA A 358 34.81 18.70 -5.01
CA ALA A 358 33.98 19.42 -5.98
C ALA A 358 33.44 18.52 -7.10
N ASN A 359 34.25 17.57 -7.59
CA ASN A 359 33.81 16.61 -8.60
C ASN A 359 32.76 15.64 -8.04
N ASN A 360 32.87 15.25 -6.77
CA ASN A 360 31.88 14.39 -6.12
C ASN A 360 30.57 15.12 -5.86
N ILE A 361 30.59 16.42 -5.51
CA ILE A 361 29.38 17.25 -5.45
C ILE A 361 28.67 17.29 -6.82
N GLU A 362 29.42 17.41 -7.92
CA GLU A 362 28.87 17.35 -9.28
C GLU A 362 28.19 16.00 -9.57
N LYS A 363 28.85 14.88 -9.24
CA LYS A 363 28.27 13.54 -9.40
C LYS A 363 27.00 13.37 -8.56
N GLU A 364 27.04 13.81 -7.30
CA GLU A 364 25.90 13.76 -6.38
C GLU A 364 24.70 14.51 -6.96
N ALA A 365 24.90 15.74 -7.43
CA ALA A 365 23.84 16.52 -8.04
C ALA A 365 23.27 15.86 -9.30
N ASN A 366 24.13 15.25 -10.13
CA ASN A 366 23.70 14.53 -11.32
C ASN A 366 22.87 13.28 -10.97
N GLU A 367 23.30 12.47 -10.00
CA GLU A 367 22.55 11.29 -9.57
C GLU A 367 21.21 11.67 -8.94
N LYS A 368 21.17 12.73 -8.11
CA LYS A 368 19.92 13.28 -7.56
C LYS A 368 18.96 13.74 -8.66
N ASN A 369 19.46 14.42 -9.69
CA ASN A 369 18.66 14.87 -10.83
C ASN A 369 18.15 13.71 -11.70
N LEU A 370 19.00 12.71 -11.95
CA LEU A 370 18.61 11.50 -12.68
C LEU A 370 17.48 10.78 -11.96
N PHE A 371 17.62 10.56 -10.65
CA PHE A 371 16.58 9.92 -9.85
C PHE A 371 15.29 10.75 -9.82
N PHE A 372 15.38 12.08 -9.67
CA PHE A 372 14.22 12.97 -9.72
C PHE A 372 13.42 12.83 -11.02
N ALA A 373 14.09 12.64 -12.16
CA ALA A 373 13.43 12.40 -13.46
C ALA A 373 12.71 11.04 -13.55
N PHE A 374 13.10 10.04 -12.75
CA PHE A 374 12.52 8.69 -12.80
C PHE A 374 11.53 8.38 -11.66
N LYS A 375 11.60 9.09 -10.53
CA LYS A 375 10.79 8.77 -9.34
C LYS A 375 9.29 8.98 -9.52
N GLU A 376 8.87 9.60 -10.63
CA GLU A 376 7.46 9.68 -11.04
C GLU A 376 6.94 8.40 -11.73
N SER A 377 7.74 7.33 -11.82
CA SER A 377 7.25 6.06 -12.39
C SER A 377 6.04 5.54 -11.61
N ALA A 378 4.98 5.18 -12.33
CA ALA A 378 3.81 4.52 -11.77
C ALA A 378 4.06 3.03 -11.48
N ILE A 379 5.23 2.49 -11.84
CA ILE A 379 5.55 1.06 -11.73
C ILE A 379 6.50 0.86 -10.52
N ALA A 380 6.02 0.12 -9.52
CA ALA A 380 6.76 -0.11 -8.28
C ALA A 380 8.16 -0.69 -8.46
N SER A 381 8.33 -1.66 -9.37
CA SER A 381 9.63 -2.29 -9.62
C SER A 381 10.63 -1.36 -10.29
N GLU A 382 10.16 -0.46 -11.16
CA GLU A 382 11.01 0.54 -11.80
C GLU A 382 11.42 1.63 -10.80
N TYR A 383 10.48 2.10 -9.97
CA TYR A 383 10.81 2.99 -8.85
C TYR A 383 11.88 2.33 -7.97
N ALA A 384 11.64 1.11 -7.47
CA ALA A 384 12.57 0.39 -6.61
C ALA A 384 13.98 0.30 -7.24
N SER A 385 14.07 -0.14 -8.51
CA SER A 385 15.34 -0.28 -9.21
C SER A 385 16.11 1.05 -9.30
N ASN A 386 15.42 2.14 -9.58
CA ASN A 386 16.05 3.46 -9.69
C ASN A 386 16.46 4.01 -8.31
N LEU A 387 15.65 3.78 -7.28
CA LEU A 387 15.97 4.14 -5.90
C LEU A 387 17.19 3.38 -5.40
N PHE A 388 17.28 2.07 -5.68
CA PHE A 388 18.40 1.23 -5.24
C PHE A 388 19.70 1.66 -5.92
N LYS A 389 19.64 1.97 -7.22
CA LYS A 389 20.79 2.51 -7.95
C LYS A 389 21.22 3.84 -7.34
N ASN A 390 20.30 4.80 -7.17
CA ASN A 390 20.62 6.11 -6.62
C ASN A 390 21.19 6.02 -5.19
N THR A 391 20.58 5.18 -4.34
CA THR A 391 21.05 4.90 -2.99
C THR A 391 22.48 4.38 -3.01
N LYS A 392 22.78 3.40 -3.87
CA LYS A 392 24.13 2.84 -3.99
C LYS A 392 25.14 3.89 -4.43
N GLU A 393 24.88 4.63 -5.50
CA GLU A 393 25.81 5.63 -6.03
C GLU A 393 26.10 6.74 -5.01
N ILE A 394 25.08 7.22 -4.29
CA ILE A 394 25.26 8.23 -3.23
C ILE A 394 26.03 7.67 -2.02
N LEU A 395 25.77 6.42 -1.61
CA LEU A 395 26.52 5.79 -0.52
C LEU A 395 27.99 5.51 -0.90
N ASP A 396 28.26 5.15 -2.16
CA ASP A 396 29.62 5.00 -2.67
C ASP A 396 30.37 6.36 -2.64
N LEU A 397 29.69 7.47 -2.95
CA LEU A 397 30.26 8.82 -2.77
C LEU A 397 30.54 9.16 -1.31
N ASN A 398 29.67 8.78 -0.38
CA ASN A 398 29.91 8.94 1.06
C ASN A 398 31.14 8.14 1.53
N GLN A 399 31.38 6.94 0.96
CA GLN A 399 32.61 6.19 1.23
C GLN A 399 33.84 6.93 0.71
N ASP A 400 33.76 7.55 -0.47
CA ASP A 400 34.85 8.36 -1.00
C ASP A 400 35.15 9.59 -0.14
N TYR A 401 34.13 10.21 0.45
CA TYR A 401 34.28 11.29 1.45
C TYR A 401 35.00 10.80 2.71
N ASN A 402 34.64 9.63 3.26
CA ASN A 402 35.33 9.06 4.41
C ASN A 402 36.81 8.75 4.11
N ARG A 403 37.11 8.23 2.91
CA ARG A 403 38.49 7.95 2.49
C ARG A 403 39.33 9.22 2.28
N ALA A 404 38.71 10.39 2.10
CA ALA A 404 39.45 11.64 1.95
C ALA A 404 40.24 12.00 3.22
N GLU A 405 39.66 11.76 4.40
CA GLU A 405 40.35 11.94 5.68
C GLU A 405 41.59 11.03 5.78
N GLU A 406 41.43 9.74 5.47
CA GLU A 406 42.52 8.75 5.51
C GLU A 406 43.69 9.12 4.59
N ARG A 407 43.44 9.77 3.44
CA ARG A 407 44.47 10.15 2.48
C ARG A 407 45.36 11.30 2.95
N ILE A 408 44.87 12.14 3.86
CA ILE A 408 45.56 13.37 4.28
C ILE A 408 45.90 13.40 5.78
N SER A 409 45.36 12.49 6.58
CA SER A 409 45.59 12.42 8.03
C SER A 409 47.07 12.25 8.38
N ASP A 410 47.78 11.37 7.67
CA ASP A 410 49.20 11.05 7.94
C ASP A 410 50.13 12.26 7.71
N LEU A 411 49.71 13.22 6.89
CA LEU A 411 50.46 14.44 6.58
C LEU A 411 50.12 15.58 7.57
N ALA A 412 48.91 15.58 8.13
CA ALA A 412 48.41 16.64 9.02
C ALA A 412 49.21 16.75 10.33
N ASP A 413 49.62 15.62 10.92
CA ASP A 413 50.33 15.56 12.21
C ASP A 413 51.70 16.28 12.23
N THR A 414 52.25 16.56 11.05
CA THR A 414 53.57 17.19 10.90
C THR A 414 53.52 18.64 10.39
N THR A 415 52.33 19.22 10.29
CA THR A 415 52.06 20.51 9.63
C THR A 415 51.87 21.66 10.62
N TYR A 416 52.16 22.90 10.22
CA TYR A 416 51.88 24.09 11.05
C TYR A 416 50.38 24.35 11.27
N GLU A 417 50.06 24.87 12.47
CA GLU A 417 48.69 25.20 12.91
C GLU A 417 47.90 26.07 11.91
N VAL A 418 48.60 26.98 11.21
CA VAL A 418 47.97 27.90 10.24
C VAL A 418 47.32 27.19 9.06
N TRP A 419 47.81 26.00 8.66
CA TRP A 419 47.28 25.24 7.52
C TRP A 419 46.18 24.26 7.93
N LEU A 420 46.18 23.80 9.19
CA LEU A 420 45.19 22.86 9.71
C LEU A 420 43.76 23.40 9.67
N VAL A 421 43.57 24.73 9.65
CA VAL A 421 42.25 25.35 9.50
C VAL A 421 41.54 24.93 8.21
N PHE A 422 42.28 24.79 7.10
CA PHE A 422 41.72 24.40 5.81
C PHE A 422 41.35 22.92 5.81
N TYR A 423 42.20 22.07 6.35
CA TYR A 423 41.92 20.65 6.55
C TYR A 423 40.68 20.42 7.42
N ASN A 424 40.60 21.06 8.58
CA ASN A 424 39.45 20.95 9.48
C ASN A 424 38.16 21.47 8.81
N THR A 425 38.27 22.50 7.96
CA THR A 425 37.13 23.00 7.19
C THR A 425 36.65 21.97 6.17
N LEU A 426 37.56 21.36 5.42
CA LEU A 426 37.25 20.30 4.48
C LEU A 426 36.59 19.09 5.18
N LEU A 427 37.15 18.62 6.29
CA LEU A 427 36.58 17.50 7.05
C LEU A 427 35.14 17.77 7.49
N ARG A 428 34.89 18.95 8.06
CA ARG A 428 33.53 19.37 8.44
C ARG A 428 32.60 19.41 7.24
N ASP A 429 33.10 19.84 6.09
CA ASP A 429 32.31 19.88 4.85
C ASP A 429 31.96 18.49 4.33
N LEU A 430 32.90 17.56 4.37
CA LEU A 430 32.72 16.16 4.00
C LEU A 430 31.69 15.48 4.93
N GLU A 431 31.84 15.64 6.24
CA GLU A 431 30.89 15.10 7.22
C GLU A 431 29.47 15.68 7.02
N GLY A 432 29.38 16.99 6.78
CA GLY A 432 28.10 17.64 6.45
C GLY A 432 27.45 17.05 5.19
N SER A 433 28.23 16.82 4.12
CA SER A 433 27.71 16.18 2.90
C SER A 433 27.24 14.75 3.12
N ILE A 434 27.93 13.96 3.95
CA ILE A 434 27.48 12.61 4.33
C ILE A 434 26.10 12.68 5.01
N GLN A 435 25.94 13.59 5.97
CA GLN A 435 24.67 13.77 6.69
C GLN A 435 23.54 14.24 5.77
N GLU A 436 23.81 15.22 4.89
CA GLU A 436 22.84 15.71 3.89
C GLU A 436 22.41 14.60 2.92
N ASN A 437 23.35 13.76 2.48
CA ASN A 437 23.08 12.62 1.62
C ASN A 437 22.23 11.55 2.30
N LEU A 438 22.54 11.22 3.55
CA LEU A 438 21.71 10.28 4.32
C LEU A 438 20.30 10.82 4.54
N ALA A 439 20.16 12.11 4.87
CA ALA A 439 18.85 12.74 5.04
C ALA A 439 18.03 12.75 3.75
N TYR A 440 18.67 13.07 2.62
CA TYR A 440 18.06 12.99 1.29
C TYR A 440 17.57 11.57 0.98
N LEU A 441 18.44 10.56 1.13
CA LEU A 441 18.09 9.17 0.86
C LEU A 441 16.96 8.68 1.77
N SER A 442 17.01 8.99 3.06
CA SER A 442 15.92 8.65 4.01
C SER A 442 14.58 9.21 3.53
N GLN A 443 14.53 10.47 3.08
CA GLN A 443 13.30 11.08 2.55
C GLN A 443 12.78 10.38 1.28
N GLU A 444 13.68 9.96 0.38
CA GLU A 444 13.27 9.24 -0.83
C GLU A 444 12.80 7.81 -0.51
N TRP A 445 13.39 7.14 0.49
CA TRP A 445 12.91 5.86 1.01
C TRP A 445 11.55 5.98 1.71
N ASP A 446 11.31 7.05 2.48
CA ASP A 446 10.00 7.35 3.06
C ASP A 446 8.94 7.53 1.96
N SER A 447 9.29 8.27 0.90
CA SER A 447 8.41 8.50 -0.24
C SER A 447 8.06 7.21 -0.97
N PHE A 448 9.05 6.32 -1.13
CA PHE A 448 8.85 4.99 -1.68
C PHE A 448 7.96 4.10 -0.78
N ALA A 449 8.16 4.14 0.53
CA ALA A 449 7.30 3.44 1.50
C ALA A 449 5.82 3.84 1.36
N HIS A 450 5.55 5.16 1.32
CA HIS A 450 4.21 5.70 1.12
C HIS A 450 3.61 5.30 -0.22
N PHE A 451 4.41 5.30 -1.29
CA PHE A 451 3.97 4.86 -2.60
C PHE A 451 3.50 3.40 -2.57
N LEU A 452 4.32 2.49 -2.03
CA LEU A 452 3.98 1.06 -1.93
C LEU A 452 2.76 0.82 -1.02
N GLU A 453 2.67 1.54 0.10
CA GLU A 453 1.53 1.43 1.03
C GLU A 453 0.21 1.81 0.34
N ASN A 454 0.23 2.88 -0.46
CA ASN A 454 -0.94 3.31 -1.22
C ASN A 454 -1.37 2.27 -2.27
N GLU A 455 -0.43 1.56 -2.90
CA GLU A 455 -0.77 0.45 -3.79
C GLU A 455 -1.40 -0.72 -3.04
N ALA A 456 -0.83 -1.12 -1.90
CA ALA A 456 -1.37 -2.21 -1.10
C ALA A 456 -2.75 -1.91 -0.50
N LYS A 457 -3.03 -0.65 -0.13
CA LYS A 457 -4.38 -0.22 0.27
C LYS A 457 -5.43 -0.41 -0.82
N LYS A 458 -5.06 -0.35 -2.11
CA LYS A 458 -6.00 -0.65 -3.20
C LYS A 458 -6.38 -2.13 -3.20
N ILE A 459 -5.41 -3.01 -2.95
CA ILE A 459 -5.60 -4.46 -2.83
C ILE A 459 -6.48 -4.77 -1.61
N GLU A 460 -6.17 -4.19 -0.45
CA GLU A 460 -6.97 -4.31 0.78
C GLU A 460 -8.44 -3.94 0.53
N ASN A 461 -8.69 -2.75 -0.05
CA ASN A 461 -10.04 -2.27 -0.34
C ASN A 461 -10.78 -3.15 -1.36
N HIS A 462 -10.08 -3.65 -2.38
CA HIS A 462 -10.67 -4.55 -3.38
C HIS A 462 -11.22 -5.82 -2.72
N TYR A 463 -10.40 -6.48 -1.88
CA TYR A 463 -10.81 -7.69 -1.19
C TYR A 463 -11.87 -7.45 -0.10
N ALA A 464 -11.78 -6.33 0.63
CA ALA A 464 -12.79 -5.95 1.60
C ALA A 464 -14.17 -5.76 0.95
N ASN A 465 -14.22 -5.10 -0.20
CA ASN A 465 -15.46 -4.88 -0.96
C ASN A 465 -16.03 -6.19 -1.52
N LEU A 466 -15.20 -7.02 -2.18
CA LEU A 466 -15.65 -8.31 -2.71
C LEU A 466 -16.18 -9.23 -1.60
N TYR A 467 -15.50 -9.27 -0.45
CA TYR A 467 -15.94 -10.10 0.67
C TYR A 467 -17.23 -9.58 1.29
N ALA A 468 -17.37 -8.26 1.45
CA ALA A 468 -18.60 -7.64 1.95
C ALA A 468 -19.80 -7.91 1.03
N GLU A 469 -19.62 -7.75 -0.28
CA GLU A 469 -20.65 -8.05 -1.28
C GLU A 469 -21.01 -9.55 -1.28
N GLY A 470 -20.00 -10.43 -1.22
CA GLY A 470 -20.23 -11.88 -1.09
C GLY A 470 -21.00 -12.24 0.18
N LEU A 471 -20.71 -11.58 1.30
CA LEU A 471 -21.41 -11.81 2.56
C LEU A 471 -22.85 -11.29 2.53
N GLU A 472 -23.10 -10.14 1.90
CA GLU A 472 -24.43 -9.58 1.69
C GLU A 472 -25.29 -10.52 0.83
N ARG A 473 -24.73 -11.04 -0.28
CA ARG A 473 -25.40 -12.02 -1.13
C ARG A 473 -25.69 -13.33 -0.41
N LEU A 474 -24.74 -13.84 0.39
CA LEU A 474 -24.94 -15.05 1.18
C LEU A 474 -26.03 -14.87 2.24
N ASN A 475 -26.09 -13.69 2.87
CA ASN A 475 -27.02 -13.35 3.96
C ASN A 475 -27.18 -14.47 5.01
N PRO A 476 -26.08 -14.92 5.65
CA PRO A 476 -26.11 -16.08 6.54
C PRO A 476 -26.94 -15.83 7.81
N GLU A 477 -27.13 -14.57 8.19
CA GLU A 477 -27.95 -14.17 9.33
C GLU A 477 -29.44 -14.01 8.96
N LYS A 478 -29.82 -14.27 7.70
CA LYS A 478 -31.18 -14.11 7.15
C LYS A 478 -31.78 -12.75 7.53
N LYS A 479 -31.00 -11.69 7.33
CA LYS A 479 -31.47 -10.30 7.53
C LYS A 479 -32.54 -9.97 6.51
N GLU A 480 -33.63 -9.37 6.96
CA GLU A 480 -34.71 -8.94 6.10
C GLU A 480 -34.32 -7.71 5.29
N ASN A 481 -34.71 -7.70 4.01
CA ASN A 481 -34.66 -6.52 3.19
C ASN A 481 -35.78 -5.54 3.63
N PRO A 482 -35.47 -4.26 3.89
CA PRO A 482 -36.45 -3.29 4.39
C PRO A 482 -37.60 -3.00 3.40
N GLU A 483 -37.36 -3.14 2.10
CA GLU A 483 -38.32 -2.83 1.04
C GLU A 483 -39.22 -4.04 0.74
N THR A 484 -38.63 -5.22 0.56
CA THR A 484 -39.38 -6.42 0.21
C THR A 484 -39.92 -7.17 1.41
N LEU A 485 -39.42 -6.87 2.61
CA LEU A 485 -39.77 -7.56 3.85
C LEU A 485 -39.44 -9.07 3.81
N LEU A 486 -38.47 -9.46 2.96
CA LEU A 486 -38.02 -10.84 2.78
C LEU A 486 -36.54 -10.98 3.11
N ALA A 487 -36.15 -12.09 3.74
CA ALA A 487 -34.77 -12.46 4.00
C ALA A 487 -34.19 -13.23 2.81
N LEU A 488 -33.87 -12.51 1.73
CA LEU A 488 -33.37 -13.12 0.49
C LEU A 488 -31.92 -13.57 0.66
N SER A 489 -31.57 -14.71 0.06
CA SER A 489 -30.25 -15.32 0.11
C SER A 489 -29.88 -15.87 -1.27
N TYR A 490 -28.68 -15.51 -1.76
CA TYR A 490 -28.16 -15.86 -3.08
C TYR A 490 -26.80 -16.58 -2.96
N PRO A 491 -26.73 -17.76 -2.34
CA PRO A 491 -25.47 -18.46 -2.10
C PRO A 491 -24.70 -18.82 -3.38
N ALA A 492 -25.38 -19.11 -4.49
CA ALA A 492 -24.69 -19.35 -5.77
C ALA A 492 -23.95 -18.10 -6.30
N GLU A 493 -24.52 -16.90 -6.13
CA GLU A 493 -23.89 -15.64 -6.52
C GLU A 493 -22.71 -15.30 -5.60
N SER A 494 -22.85 -15.55 -4.29
CA SER A 494 -21.78 -15.30 -3.33
C SER A 494 -20.55 -16.19 -3.57
N ILE A 495 -20.74 -17.45 -3.98
CA ILE A 495 -19.66 -18.35 -4.35
C ILE A 495 -18.83 -17.79 -5.51
N LEU A 496 -19.43 -17.10 -6.50
CA LEU A 496 -18.68 -16.49 -7.60
C LEU A 496 -17.70 -15.43 -7.09
N LEU A 497 -18.18 -14.55 -6.20
CA LEU A 497 -17.37 -13.49 -5.56
C LEU A 497 -16.28 -14.09 -4.67
N PHE A 498 -16.62 -15.08 -3.85
CA PHE A 498 -15.64 -15.76 -2.97
C PHE A 498 -14.59 -16.54 -3.76
N ASN A 499 -14.94 -17.17 -4.88
CA ASN A 499 -13.98 -17.84 -5.74
C ASN A 499 -13.05 -16.86 -6.44
N GLU A 500 -13.52 -15.66 -6.80
CA GLU A 500 -12.66 -14.60 -7.32
C GLU A 500 -11.60 -14.18 -6.29
N ILE A 501 -11.99 -14.05 -5.01
CA ILE A 501 -11.05 -13.82 -3.91
C ILE A 501 -10.01 -14.94 -3.86
N LEU A 502 -10.44 -16.21 -3.77
CA LEU A 502 -9.53 -17.34 -3.62
C LEU A 502 -8.59 -17.53 -4.84
N LYS A 503 -9.01 -17.10 -6.03
CA LYS A 503 -8.22 -17.19 -7.25
C LYS A 503 -7.01 -16.24 -7.23
N ASN A 504 -7.20 -15.02 -6.71
CA ASN A 504 -6.21 -13.95 -6.84
C ASN A 504 -5.42 -13.70 -5.54
N ILE A 505 -6.01 -13.98 -4.36
CA ILE A 505 -5.46 -13.55 -3.06
C ILE A 505 -4.04 -14.07 -2.80
N ASP A 506 -3.70 -15.27 -3.27
CA ASP A 506 -2.35 -15.83 -3.08
C ASP A 506 -1.29 -15.11 -3.93
N ALA A 507 -1.65 -14.65 -5.12
CA ALA A 507 -0.73 -13.91 -5.98
C ALA A 507 -0.50 -12.50 -5.41
N ASP A 508 -1.57 -11.80 -5.03
CA ASP A 508 -1.49 -10.46 -4.47
C ASP A 508 -0.80 -10.45 -3.09
N THR A 509 -1.01 -11.49 -2.27
CA THR A 509 -0.27 -11.64 -1.00
C THR A 509 1.23 -11.77 -1.23
N ARG A 510 1.66 -12.50 -2.28
CA ARG A 510 3.09 -12.59 -2.65
C ARG A 510 3.61 -11.26 -3.18
N GLU A 511 2.83 -10.54 -3.98
CA GLU A 511 3.20 -9.20 -4.46
C GLU A 511 3.42 -8.23 -3.29
N ILE A 512 2.54 -8.26 -2.28
CA ILE A 512 2.69 -7.47 -1.05
C ILE A 512 3.97 -7.86 -0.28
N ASP A 513 4.27 -9.15 -0.17
CA ASP A 513 5.51 -9.64 0.47
C ASP A 513 6.78 -9.20 -0.30
N GLU A 514 6.76 -9.23 -1.63
CA GLU A 514 7.87 -8.73 -2.46
C GLU A 514 8.06 -7.21 -2.34
N LYS A 515 6.96 -6.45 -2.26
CA LYS A 515 7.00 -5.01 -1.97
C LYS A 515 7.62 -4.74 -0.60
N ASN A 516 7.24 -5.50 0.43
CA ASN A 516 7.82 -5.38 1.76
C ASN A 516 9.33 -5.73 1.77
N LYS A 517 9.75 -6.79 1.07
CA LYS A 517 11.18 -7.12 0.92
C LYS A 517 11.97 -5.99 0.26
N SER A 518 11.42 -5.39 -0.78
CA SER A 518 12.03 -4.25 -1.47
C SER A 518 12.20 -3.05 -0.52
N LEU A 519 11.24 -2.83 0.37
CA LEU A 519 11.32 -1.80 1.40
C LEU A 519 12.41 -2.10 2.46
N LEU A 520 12.59 -3.36 2.83
CA LEU A 520 13.59 -3.82 3.80
C LEU A 520 15.04 -3.71 3.29
N GLU A 521 15.27 -3.58 1.98
CA GLU A 521 16.59 -3.31 1.41
C GLU A 521 17.19 -1.99 1.92
N SER A 522 16.36 -1.03 2.35
CA SER A 522 16.82 0.21 3.00
C SER A 522 17.82 -0.07 4.14
N LYS A 523 17.48 -1.01 5.03
CA LYS A 523 18.31 -1.43 6.16
C LYS A 523 19.60 -2.14 5.73
N VAL A 524 19.56 -2.84 4.59
CA VAL A 524 20.72 -3.53 4.00
C VAL A 524 21.70 -2.50 3.44
N PHE A 525 21.21 -1.46 2.77
CA PHE A 525 22.04 -0.37 2.27
C PHE A 525 22.68 0.42 3.42
N HIS A 526 21.89 0.90 4.37
CA HIS A 526 22.40 1.64 5.53
C HIS A 526 21.34 1.72 6.65
N GLU A 527 21.75 1.57 7.91
CA GLU A 527 20.82 1.50 9.05
C GLU A 527 19.90 2.73 9.16
N SER A 528 20.40 3.94 8.88
CA SER A 528 19.62 5.18 8.96
C SER A 528 18.53 5.31 7.89
N LEU A 529 18.56 4.50 6.83
CA LEU A 529 17.53 4.52 5.79
C LEU A 529 16.29 3.72 6.21
N PHE A 530 16.42 2.87 7.22
CA PHE A 530 15.28 2.22 7.87
C PHE A 530 14.66 3.16 8.89
N THR A 531 14.01 4.21 8.38
CA THR A 531 13.34 5.24 9.16
C THR A 531 12.13 4.67 9.90
N LYS A 532 11.55 5.50 10.77
CA LYS A 532 10.32 5.15 11.47
C LYS A 532 9.15 4.95 10.48
N GLU A 533 9.06 5.78 9.47
CA GLU A 533 8.06 5.72 8.41
C GLU A 533 8.17 4.41 7.62
N VAL A 534 9.40 4.02 7.24
CA VAL A 534 9.70 2.74 6.60
C VAL A 534 9.32 1.56 7.51
N GLU A 535 9.63 1.63 8.80
CA GLU A 535 9.25 0.60 9.79
C GLU A 535 7.74 0.47 9.95
N GLU A 536 7.01 1.59 10.00
CA GLU A 536 5.55 1.63 10.08
C GLU A 536 4.90 1.02 8.84
N SER A 537 5.35 1.38 7.62
CA SER A 537 4.86 0.76 6.38
C SER A 537 5.21 -0.72 6.29
N SER A 538 6.41 -1.14 6.71
CA SER A 538 6.77 -2.57 6.82
C SER A 538 5.82 -3.31 7.76
N SER A 539 5.49 -2.71 8.91
CA SER A 539 4.54 -3.29 9.88
C SER A 539 3.13 -3.38 9.31
N PHE A 540 2.70 -2.39 8.52
CA PHE A 540 1.45 -2.43 7.76
C PHE A 540 1.41 -3.60 6.78
N PHE A 541 2.45 -3.83 5.98
CA PHE A 541 2.49 -4.96 5.04
C PHE A 541 2.39 -6.31 5.74
N VAL A 542 3.14 -6.50 6.84
CA VAL A 542 3.08 -7.75 7.63
C VAL A 542 1.67 -7.99 8.18
N LYS A 543 1.02 -6.94 8.69
CA LYS A 543 -0.37 -7.01 9.16
C LYS A 543 -1.32 -7.35 8.02
N LEU A 544 -1.22 -6.66 6.88
CA LEU A 544 -2.08 -6.89 5.72
C LEU A 544 -1.95 -8.32 5.19
N ILE A 545 -0.75 -8.88 5.12
CA ILE A 545 -0.54 -10.29 4.74
C ILE A 545 -1.31 -11.22 5.70
N SER A 546 -1.19 -11.01 7.01
CA SER A 546 -1.94 -11.79 8.01
C SER A 546 -3.46 -11.63 7.86
N ASP A 547 -3.92 -10.41 7.58
CA ASP A 547 -5.35 -10.11 7.38
C ASP A 547 -5.89 -10.79 6.11
N LEU A 548 -5.12 -10.80 5.01
CA LEU A 548 -5.46 -11.51 3.77
C LEU A 548 -5.47 -13.04 3.95
N GLU A 549 -4.51 -13.60 4.68
CA GLU A 549 -4.53 -15.03 5.03
C GLU A 549 -5.76 -15.39 5.88
N ASN A 550 -6.15 -14.52 6.81
CA ASN A 550 -7.36 -14.70 7.59
C ASN A 550 -8.61 -14.60 6.73
N LEU A 551 -8.67 -13.61 5.83
CA LEU A 551 -9.74 -13.43 4.87
C LEU A 551 -9.90 -14.65 3.98
N LYS A 552 -8.79 -15.25 3.51
CA LYS A 552 -8.79 -16.50 2.74
C LYS A 552 -9.47 -17.63 3.51
N ARG A 553 -9.09 -17.85 4.78
CA ARG A 553 -9.72 -18.88 5.64
C ARG A 553 -11.20 -18.61 5.88
N GLN A 554 -11.57 -17.34 6.11
CA GLN A 554 -12.96 -16.95 6.27
C GLN A 554 -13.77 -17.19 4.98
N THR A 555 -13.22 -16.81 3.83
CA THR A 555 -13.81 -17.00 2.51
C THR A 555 -14.06 -18.49 2.22
N GLN A 556 -13.08 -19.36 2.50
CA GLN A 556 -13.26 -20.81 2.40
C GLN A 556 -14.40 -21.32 3.30
N SER A 557 -14.48 -20.84 4.54
CA SER A 557 -15.58 -21.18 5.45
C SER A 557 -16.94 -20.70 4.93
N ARG A 558 -17.02 -19.48 4.35
CA ARG A 558 -18.26 -18.95 3.76
C ARG A 558 -18.71 -19.72 2.52
N ILE A 559 -17.78 -20.20 1.69
CA ILE A 559 -18.11 -21.09 0.57
C ILE A 559 -18.77 -22.38 1.07
N LEU A 560 -18.24 -23.01 2.12
CA LEU A 560 -18.86 -24.23 2.68
C LEU A 560 -20.29 -23.99 3.17
N ILE A 561 -20.55 -22.83 3.79
CA ILE A 561 -21.91 -22.44 4.19
C ILE A 561 -22.81 -22.25 2.96
N ALA A 562 -22.31 -21.57 1.92
CA ALA A 562 -23.05 -21.35 0.69
C ALA A 562 -23.39 -22.68 -0.02
N GLU A 563 -22.44 -23.60 -0.11
CA GLU A 563 -22.64 -24.95 -0.67
C GLU A 563 -23.69 -25.74 0.13
N GLN A 564 -23.68 -25.61 1.46
CA GLN A 564 -24.68 -26.22 2.32
C GLN A 564 -26.08 -25.65 2.06
N GLU A 565 -26.23 -24.32 1.94
CA GLU A 565 -27.51 -23.69 1.62
C GLU A 565 -28.03 -24.13 0.23
N ILE A 566 -27.17 -24.20 -0.79
CA ILE A 566 -27.54 -24.70 -2.12
C ILE A 566 -28.05 -26.15 -2.04
N LEU A 567 -27.38 -27.02 -1.28
CA LEU A 567 -27.79 -28.40 -1.09
C LEU A 567 -29.15 -28.51 -0.37
N LEU A 568 -29.39 -27.65 0.63
CA LEU A 568 -30.69 -27.58 1.31
C LEU A 568 -31.79 -27.11 0.36
N ALA A 569 -31.51 -26.10 -0.47
CA ALA A 569 -32.44 -25.62 -1.49
C ALA A 569 -32.81 -26.73 -2.49
N GLU A 570 -31.83 -27.46 -3.03
CA GLU A 570 -32.07 -28.57 -3.95
C GLU A 570 -32.90 -29.70 -3.33
N ARG A 571 -32.63 -30.03 -2.06
CA ARG A 571 -33.43 -31.02 -1.31
C ARG A 571 -34.88 -30.59 -1.17
N ALA A 572 -35.12 -29.34 -0.77
CA ALA A 572 -36.46 -28.78 -0.64
C ALA A 572 -37.20 -28.74 -2.00
N LYS A 573 -36.51 -28.32 -3.08
CA LYS A 573 -37.06 -28.35 -4.45
C LYS A 573 -37.43 -29.76 -4.90
N ASN A 574 -36.57 -30.75 -4.67
CA ASN A 574 -36.85 -32.15 -5.03
C ASN A 574 -38.04 -32.71 -4.24
N GLU A 575 -38.16 -32.36 -2.96
CA GLU A 575 -39.33 -32.73 -2.17
C GLU A 575 -40.60 -32.04 -2.69
N ALA A 576 -40.54 -30.76 -3.07
CA ALA A 576 -41.66 -30.03 -3.66
C ALA A 576 -42.15 -30.72 -4.96
N LEU A 577 -41.23 -31.11 -5.84
CA LEU A 577 -41.53 -31.86 -7.07
C LEU A 577 -42.17 -33.23 -6.78
N LEU A 578 -41.72 -33.94 -5.75
CA LEU A 578 -42.37 -35.17 -5.30
C LEU A 578 -43.81 -34.91 -4.85
N ARG A 579 -44.06 -33.84 -4.07
CA ARG A 579 -45.42 -33.45 -3.67
C ARG A 579 -46.28 -33.12 -4.88
N VAL A 580 -45.76 -32.41 -5.87
CA VAL A 580 -46.47 -32.15 -7.14
C VAL A 580 -46.90 -33.45 -7.83
N SER A 581 -46.02 -34.45 -7.91
CA SER A 581 -46.39 -35.77 -8.45
C SER A 581 -47.51 -36.43 -7.64
N GLN A 582 -47.48 -36.33 -6.31
CA GLN A 582 -48.51 -36.84 -5.42
C GLN A 582 -49.85 -36.09 -5.56
N VAL A 583 -49.83 -34.79 -5.86
CA VAL A 583 -51.04 -34.02 -6.21
C VAL A 583 -51.69 -34.60 -7.45
N GLN A 584 -50.92 -34.80 -8.52
CA GLN A 584 -51.44 -35.34 -9.78
C GLN A 584 -52.05 -36.73 -9.60
N GLU A 585 -51.43 -37.59 -8.78
CA GLU A 585 -51.97 -38.90 -8.44
C GLU A 585 -53.27 -38.80 -7.62
N ALA A 586 -53.32 -37.93 -6.62
CA ALA A 586 -54.50 -37.71 -5.81
C ALA A 586 -55.69 -37.17 -6.64
N ILE A 587 -55.44 -36.29 -7.61
CA ILE A 587 -56.44 -35.83 -8.58
C ILE A 587 -57.01 -37.01 -9.37
N ARG A 588 -56.15 -37.89 -9.91
CA ARG A 588 -56.60 -39.09 -10.67
C ARG A 588 -57.48 -40.02 -9.83
N ASN A 589 -57.20 -40.11 -8.54
CA ASN A 589 -57.93 -40.96 -7.59
C ASN A 589 -59.15 -40.28 -6.95
N ASN A 590 -59.52 -39.05 -7.37
CA ASN A 590 -60.57 -38.23 -6.76
C ASN A 590 -60.37 -37.97 -5.25
N ALA A 591 -59.13 -38.06 -4.76
CA ALA A 591 -58.77 -37.81 -3.37
C ALA A 591 -58.44 -36.33 -3.17
N PHE A 592 -59.42 -35.44 -3.37
CA PHE A 592 -59.19 -34.00 -3.48
C PHE A 592 -58.60 -33.37 -2.22
N GLN A 593 -58.99 -33.82 -1.02
CA GLN A 593 -58.37 -33.31 0.20
C GLN A 593 -56.87 -33.63 0.27
N ASN A 594 -56.48 -34.86 -0.09
CA ASN A 594 -55.07 -35.23 -0.18
C ASN A 594 -54.34 -34.43 -1.25
N ALA A 595 -55.00 -34.11 -2.37
CA ALA A 595 -54.46 -33.25 -3.40
C ALA A 595 -54.20 -31.82 -2.87
N ARG A 596 -55.14 -31.22 -2.12
CA ARG A 596 -54.96 -29.91 -1.49
C ARG A 596 -53.82 -29.91 -0.47
N ASP A 597 -53.76 -30.93 0.38
CA ASP A 597 -52.72 -31.03 1.42
C ASP A 597 -51.33 -31.21 0.81
N ASN A 598 -51.20 -32.00 -0.25
CA ASN A 598 -49.94 -32.15 -0.98
C ASN A 598 -49.58 -30.88 -1.75
N LEU A 599 -50.56 -30.16 -2.30
CA LEU A 599 -50.34 -28.89 -2.99
C LEU A 599 -49.82 -27.82 -2.02
N ALA A 600 -50.41 -27.72 -0.83
CA ALA A 600 -49.93 -26.83 0.23
C ALA A 600 -48.51 -27.20 0.68
N ARG A 601 -48.22 -28.50 0.86
CA ARG A 601 -46.86 -28.97 1.18
C ARG A 601 -45.86 -28.68 0.06
N ALA A 602 -46.27 -28.82 -1.21
CA ALA A 602 -45.44 -28.45 -2.35
C ALA A 602 -45.07 -26.97 -2.31
N ARG A 603 -46.05 -26.09 -2.06
CA ARG A 603 -45.82 -24.64 -1.90
C ARG A 603 -44.83 -24.35 -0.78
N THR A 604 -45.04 -24.92 0.42
CA THR A 604 -44.11 -24.74 1.54
C THR A 604 -42.70 -25.18 1.18
N LYS A 605 -42.55 -26.31 0.47
CA LYS A 605 -41.24 -26.83 0.07
C LYS A 605 -40.56 -26.03 -1.05
N TYR A 606 -41.31 -25.44 -1.98
CA TYR A 606 -40.74 -24.47 -2.92
C TYR A 606 -40.28 -23.20 -2.21
N ASN A 607 -41.05 -22.67 -1.26
CA ASN A 607 -40.63 -21.49 -0.49
C ASN A 607 -39.42 -21.78 0.40
N GLU A 608 -39.34 -22.96 1.04
CA GLU A 608 -38.14 -23.41 1.76
C GLU A 608 -36.92 -23.49 0.83
N SER A 609 -37.09 -23.93 -0.42
CA SER A 609 -36.02 -23.88 -1.42
C SER A 609 -35.59 -22.44 -1.73
N LEU A 610 -36.53 -21.50 -1.87
CA LEU A 610 -36.26 -20.09 -2.17
C LEU A 610 -35.64 -19.35 -0.98
N GLU A 611 -35.97 -19.73 0.25
CA GLU A 611 -35.35 -19.20 1.47
C GLU A 611 -33.85 -19.52 1.54
N HIS A 612 -33.47 -20.71 1.10
CA HIS A 612 -32.07 -21.13 1.03
C HIS A 612 -31.36 -20.60 -0.22
N GLN A 613 -32.03 -20.58 -1.38
CA GLN A 613 -31.49 -20.05 -2.64
C GLN A 613 -32.60 -19.37 -3.42
N GLU A 614 -32.63 -18.05 -3.37
CA GLU A 614 -33.60 -17.26 -4.12
C GLU A 614 -33.38 -17.47 -5.62
N SER A 615 -34.49 -17.58 -6.35
CA SER A 615 -34.50 -17.82 -7.79
C SER A 615 -35.82 -17.33 -8.38
N GLU A 616 -35.75 -16.25 -9.15
CA GLU A 616 -36.92 -15.68 -9.83
C GLU A 616 -37.55 -16.70 -10.81
N SER A 617 -36.73 -17.48 -11.50
CA SER A 617 -37.20 -18.54 -12.40
C SER A 617 -37.96 -19.63 -11.66
N LEU A 618 -37.42 -20.15 -10.55
CA LEU A 618 -38.10 -21.16 -9.73
C LEU A 618 -39.40 -20.62 -9.13
N ARG A 619 -39.41 -19.36 -8.68
CA ARG A 619 -40.59 -18.69 -8.13
C ARG A 619 -41.71 -18.66 -9.17
N LYS A 620 -41.41 -18.22 -10.39
CA LYS A 620 -42.38 -18.18 -11.49
C LYS A 620 -42.86 -19.57 -11.93
N GLU A 621 -41.94 -20.50 -12.14
CA GLU A 621 -42.26 -21.87 -12.57
C GLU A 621 -43.15 -22.60 -11.55
N SER A 622 -42.82 -22.50 -10.27
CA SER A 622 -43.60 -23.12 -9.20
C SER A 622 -44.99 -22.48 -9.05
N ASP A 623 -45.10 -21.15 -9.19
CA ASP A 623 -46.39 -20.45 -9.17
C ASP A 623 -47.31 -20.90 -10.32
N GLU A 624 -46.81 -20.89 -11.55
CA GLU A 624 -47.56 -21.33 -12.72
C GLU A 624 -48.01 -22.80 -12.57
N GLN A 625 -47.10 -23.69 -12.16
CA GLN A 625 -47.38 -25.11 -12.01
C GLN A 625 -48.42 -25.39 -10.92
N LEU A 626 -48.30 -24.76 -9.75
CA LEU A 626 -49.21 -25.00 -8.64
C LEU A 626 -50.59 -24.39 -8.87
N ILE A 627 -50.69 -23.23 -9.54
CA ILE A 627 -51.98 -22.63 -9.93
C ILE A 627 -52.71 -23.54 -10.93
N LEU A 628 -52.01 -24.10 -11.92
CA LEU A 628 -52.61 -25.04 -12.87
C LEU A 628 -53.18 -26.28 -12.17
N LEU A 629 -52.44 -26.84 -11.20
CA LEU A 629 -52.92 -27.98 -10.41
C LEU A 629 -54.08 -27.61 -9.48
N ALA A 630 -54.06 -26.43 -8.86
CA ALA A 630 -55.17 -25.93 -8.05
C ALA A 630 -56.46 -25.82 -8.86
N ASN A 631 -56.38 -25.23 -10.05
CA ASN A 631 -57.51 -25.08 -10.95
C ASN A 631 -58.06 -26.44 -11.40
N GLU A 632 -57.19 -27.42 -11.66
CA GLU A 632 -57.62 -28.79 -12.00
C GLU A 632 -58.30 -29.50 -10.82
N ILE A 633 -57.80 -29.35 -9.58
CA ILE A 633 -58.46 -29.87 -8.38
C ILE A 633 -59.87 -29.27 -8.26
N THR A 634 -59.97 -27.94 -8.28
CA THR A 634 -61.26 -27.24 -8.13
C THR A 634 -62.24 -27.64 -9.22
N ARG A 635 -61.80 -27.75 -10.48
CA ARG A 635 -62.65 -28.15 -11.60
C ARG A 635 -63.19 -29.57 -11.44
N ARG A 636 -62.32 -30.54 -11.18
CA ARG A 636 -62.67 -31.96 -11.02
C ARG A 636 -63.57 -32.22 -9.81
N GLU A 637 -63.31 -31.52 -8.71
CA GLU A 637 -64.15 -31.64 -7.52
C GLU A 637 -65.52 -30.97 -7.72
N ASN A 638 -65.56 -29.83 -8.42
CA ASN A 638 -66.81 -29.14 -8.75
C ASN A 638 -67.70 -30.02 -9.64
N GLU A 639 -67.13 -30.77 -10.59
CA GLU A 639 -67.86 -31.76 -11.39
C GLU A 639 -68.63 -32.77 -10.52
N ILE A 640 -68.00 -33.27 -9.46
CA ILE A 640 -68.64 -34.22 -8.54
C ILE A 640 -69.64 -33.52 -7.63
N VAL A 641 -69.30 -32.33 -7.10
CA VAL A 641 -70.19 -31.51 -6.26
C VAL A 641 -71.49 -31.18 -6.98
N ILE A 642 -71.44 -30.68 -8.22
CA ILE A 642 -72.65 -30.33 -8.98
C ILE A 642 -73.54 -31.55 -9.20
N ARG A 643 -72.95 -32.72 -9.51
CA ARG A 643 -73.68 -33.98 -9.66
C ARG A 643 -74.35 -34.42 -8.35
N ASP A 644 -73.63 -34.35 -7.23
CA ASP A 644 -74.15 -34.73 -5.92
C ASP A 644 -75.30 -33.79 -5.50
N VAL A 645 -75.14 -32.48 -5.70
CA VAL A 645 -76.16 -31.45 -5.44
C VAL A 645 -77.41 -31.69 -6.29
N ARG A 646 -77.26 -32.06 -7.57
CA ARG A 646 -78.38 -32.43 -8.44
C ARG A 646 -79.14 -33.64 -7.90
N ASN A 647 -78.43 -34.69 -7.48
CA ASN A 647 -79.07 -35.88 -6.90
C ASN A 647 -79.86 -35.52 -5.63
N LEU A 648 -79.26 -34.73 -4.72
CA LEU A 648 -79.93 -34.28 -3.50
C LEU A 648 -81.18 -33.43 -3.79
N LYS A 649 -81.13 -32.54 -4.78
CA LYS A 649 -82.29 -31.76 -5.23
C LYS A 649 -83.40 -32.65 -5.80
N ASN A 650 -83.06 -33.64 -6.61
CA ASN A 650 -84.03 -34.57 -7.20
C ASN A 650 -84.68 -35.46 -6.14
N ASP A 651 -83.90 -35.96 -5.18
CA ASP A 651 -84.40 -36.73 -4.04
C ASP A 651 -85.31 -35.87 -3.15
N ALA A 652 -84.94 -34.60 -2.93
CA ALA A 652 -85.76 -33.64 -2.18
C ALA A 652 -87.10 -33.35 -2.88
N LYS A 653 -87.09 -33.13 -4.21
CA LYS A 653 -88.31 -32.98 -5.02
C LYS A 653 -89.20 -34.22 -4.89
N THR A 654 -88.61 -35.42 -4.98
CA THR A 654 -89.35 -36.68 -4.83
C THR A 654 -89.98 -36.80 -3.44
N ALA A 655 -89.23 -36.53 -2.38
CA ALA A 655 -89.73 -36.53 -1.00
C ALA A 655 -90.85 -35.50 -0.79
N TYR A 656 -90.72 -34.31 -1.39
CA TYR A 656 -91.74 -33.27 -1.36
C TYR A 656 -93.06 -33.72 -2.01
N TYR A 657 -93.01 -34.30 -3.21
CA TYR A 657 -94.23 -34.79 -3.89
C TYR A 657 -94.87 -36.01 -3.22
N GLN A 658 -94.11 -36.75 -2.42
CA GLN A 658 -94.62 -37.83 -1.56
C GLN A 658 -95.19 -37.31 -0.23
N GLY A 659 -95.16 -36.00 0.03
CA GLY A 659 -95.65 -35.36 1.25
C GLY A 659 -94.71 -35.43 2.45
N ASN A 660 -93.45 -35.85 2.25
CA ASN A 660 -92.42 -35.96 3.29
C ASN A 660 -91.53 -34.71 3.30
N PHE A 661 -92.09 -33.60 3.79
CA PHE A 661 -91.47 -32.29 3.75
C PHE A 661 -90.23 -32.17 4.66
N GLU A 662 -90.22 -32.86 5.81
CA GLU A 662 -89.08 -32.86 6.74
C GLU A 662 -87.83 -33.50 6.11
N ARG A 663 -88.03 -34.59 5.35
CA ARG A 663 -86.95 -35.23 4.60
C ARG A 663 -86.45 -34.36 3.44
N ALA A 664 -87.37 -33.67 2.75
CA ALA A 664 -87.03 -32.75 1.66
C ALA A 664 -86.16 -31.58 2.16
N GLU A 665 -86.50 -30.98 3.31
CA GLU A 665 -85.71 -29.90 3.93
C GLU A 665 -84.28 -30.35 4.25
N THR A 666 -84.16 -31.52 4.91
CA THR A 666 -82.84 -32.09 5.27
C THR A 666 -81.95 -32.30 4.04
N LEU A 667 -82.52 -32.84 2.96
CA LEU A 667 -81.78 -33.08 1.70
C LEU A 667 -81.33 -31.78 1.03
N LEU A 668 -82.14 -30.72 1.09
CA LEU A 668 -81.79 -29.42 0.51
C LEU A 668 -80.72 -28.68 1.33
N ILE A 669 -80.73 -28.79 2.66
CA ILE A 669 -79.64 -28.27 3.51
C ILE A 669 -78.33 -29.01 3.20
N GLN A 670 -78.38 -30.32 2.99
CA GLN A 670 -77.21 -31.09 2.53
C GLN A 670 -76.72 -30.62 1.15
N ALA A 671 -77.65 -30.28 0.24
CA ALA A 671 -77.31 -29.75 -1.07
C ALA A 671 -76.63 -28.36 -0.99
N GLU A 672 -77.13 -27.45 -0.15
CA GLU A 672 -76.52 -26.12 0.08
C GLU A 672 -75.09 -26.27 0.63
N ASN A 673 -74.90 -27.13 1.64
CA ASN A 673 -73.59 -27.40 2.22
C ASN A 673 -72.62 -28.05 1.21
N ARG A 674 -73.12 -28.96 0.36
CA ARG A 674 -72.29 -29.63 -0.66
C ARG A 674 -71.86 -28.65 -1.75
N PHE A 675 -72.75 -27.76 -2.20
CA PHE A 675 -72.46 -26.74 -3.21
C PHE A 675 -71.39 -25.74 -2.74
N ALA A 676 -71.42 -25.37 -1.45
CA ALA A 676 -70.48 -24.43 -0.84
C ALA A 676 -69.02 -24.93 -0.80
N VAL A 677 -68.77 -26.23 -1.01
CA VAL A 677 -67.40 -26.81 -1.00
C VAL A 677 -66.53 -26.23 -2.12
N THR A 678 -67.10 -25.97 -3.30
CA THR A 678 -66.38 -25.43 -4.46
C THR A 678 -66.84 -24.04 -4.88
N ASN A 679 -68.00 -23.59 -4.40
CA ASN A 679 -68.61 -22.30 -4.73
C ASN A 679 -68.73 -21.42 -3.47
N VAL A 680 -67.57 -21.08 -2.89
CA VAL A 680 -67.48 -20.34 -1.62
C VAL A 680 -68.15 -18.97 -1.75
N GLY A 681 -69.08 -18.67 -0.84
CA GLY A 681 -69.80 -17.39 -0.80
C GLY A 681 -71.00 -17.30 -1.76
N GLU A 682 -71.32 -18.35 -2.50
CA GLU A 682 -72.45 -18.39 -3.43
C GLU A 682 -73.54 -19.37 -2.98
N LYS A 683 -74.79 -19.08 -3.36
CA LYS A 683 -75.95 -19.95 -3.12
C LYS A 683 -76.55 -20.41 -4.44
N ASP A 684 -76.91 -21.69 -4.53
CA ASP A 684 -77.66 -22.20 -5.69
C ASP A 684 -79.12 -21.71 -5.63
N PRO A 685 -79.58 -20.87 -6.58
CA PRO A 685 -80.93 -20.30 -6.53
C PRO A 685 -82.03 -21.37 -6.57
N GLU A 686 -81.79 -22.50 -7.25
CA GLU A 686 -82.75 -23.60 -7.33
C GLU A 686 -82.95 -24.26 -5.95
N THR A 687 -81.86 -24.50 -5.21
CA THR A 687 -81.90 -25.02 -3.84
C THR A 687 -82.64 -24.05 -2.91
N THR A 688 -82.36 -22.75 -3.03
CA THR A 688 -83.03 -21.70 -2.23
C THR A 688 -84.54 -21.67 -2.48
N ASN A 689 -84.96 -21.74 -3.74
CA ASN A 689 -86.38 -21.73 -4.11
C ASN A 689 -87.11 -22.99 -3.59
N LEU A 690 -86.48 -24.17 -3.66
CA LEU A 690 -87.05 -25.40 -3.12
C LEU A 690 -87.18 -25.36 -1.59
N LEU A 691 -86.21 -24.76 -0.87
CA LEU A 691 -86.29 -24.59 0.59
C LEU A 691 -87.46 -23.72 1.00
N ILE A 692 -87.72 -22.62 0.27
CA ILE A 692 -88.89 -21.76 0.52
C ILE A 692 -90.18 -22.56 0.39
N LEU A 693 -90.31 -23.35 -0.69
CA LEU A 693 -91.49 -24.18 -0.95
C LEU A 693 -91.73 -25.24 0.13
N VAL A 694 -90.67 -25.93 0.56
CA VAL A 694 -90.72 -26.92 1.65
C VAL A 694 -91.08 -26.26 2.97
N GLY A 695 -90.50 -25.09 3.29
CA GLY A 695 -90.82 -24.32 4.49
C GLY A 695 -92.28 -23.89 4.56
N THR A 696 -92.86 -23.47 3.43
CA THR A 696 -94.30 -23.16 3.34
C THR A 696 -95.15 -24.40 3.64
N ALA A 697 -94.83 -25.56 3.08
CA ALA A 697 -95.56 -26.81 3.32
C ALA A 697 -95.46 -27.31 4.78
N LEU A 698 -94.27 -27.23 5.40
CA LEU A 698 -94.05 -27.59 6.80
C LEU A 698 -94.86 -26.70 7.77
N SER A 699 -94.95 -25.40 7.48
CA SER A 699 -95.72 -24.48 8.30
C SER A 699 -97.21 -24.86 8.40
N MET A 700 -97.77 -25.44 7.32
CA MET A 700 -99.19 -25.80 7.23
C MET A 700 -99.53 -27.14 7.91
N LYS A 701 -98.54 -28.01 8.13
CA LYS A 701 -98.68 -29.28 8.85
C LYS A 701 -98.65 -29.09 10.38
N THR A 702 -98.16 -27.94 10.82
CA THR A 702 -97.97 -27.61 12.25
C THR A 702 -99.33 -27.47 12.94
N GLY A 703 -99.57 -28.27 14.00
CA GLY A 703 -100.80 -28.23 14.82
C GLY A 703 -101.92 -29.21 14.40
N ARG A 704 -101.80 -29.91 13.26
CA ARG A 704 -102.81 -30.91 12.81
C ARG A 704 -102.63 -32.31 13.38
N VAL A 705 -101.40 -32.68 13.75
CA VAL A 705 -101.04 -33.99 14.31
C VAL A 705 -100.36 -33.77 15.65
N ILE A 706 -100.71 -34.58 16.66
CA ILE A 706 -99.98 -34.59 17.93
C ILE A 706 -98.77 -35.49 17.74
N LEU A 707 -97.58 -34.90 17.69
CA LEU A 707 -96.35 -35.65 17.54
C LEU A 707 -96.04 -36.44 18.82
N PRO A 708 -95.48 -37.66 18.76
CA PRO A 708 -95.06 -38.43 19.94
C PRO A 708 -94.09 -37.69 20.87
N SER A 709 -93.39 -36.68 20.33
CA SER A 709 -92.47 -35.79 21.02
C SER A 709 -93.14 -34.58 21.70
N ALA A 710 -94.45 -34.39 21.54
CA ALA A 710 -95.16 -33.24 22.11
C ALA A 710 -95.29 -33.39 23.64
N PRO A 711 -95.08 -32.33 24.44
CA PRO A 711 -95.07 -32.42 25.91
C PRO A 711 -96.36 -32.99 26.54
N LEU A 712 -97.50 -32.83 25.86
CA LEU A 712 -98.82 -33.30 26.30
C LEU A 712 -99.30 -34.53 25.50
N TYR A 713 -98.40 -35.20 24.77
CA TYR A 713 -98.75 -36.37 23.95
C TYR A 713 -99.38 -37.52 24.75
N PRO A 714 -98.84 -37.93 25.93
CA PRO A 714 -99.43 -39.02 26.71
C PRO A 714 -100.88 -38.74 27.12
N GLU A 715 -101.16 -37.53 27.62
CA GLU A 715 -102.48 -37.13 28.10
C GLU A 715 -103.48 -37.01 26.95
N MET A 716 -103.08 -36.33 25.87
CA MET A 716 -103.97 -36.09 24.72
C MET A 716 -104.23 -37.35 23.91
N SER A 717 -103.23 -38.22 23.72
CA SER A 717 -103.44 -39.51 23.06
C SER A 717 -104.39 -40.42 23.85
N GLN A 718 -104.34 -40.37 25.19
CA GLN A 718 -105.26 -41.12 26.05
C GLN A 718 -106.70 -40.59 25.96
N ILE A 719 -106.89 -39.27 25.95
CA ILE A 719 -108.21 -38.63 25.72
C ILE A 719 -108.78 -39.06 24.35
N MET A 720 -107.95 -39.03 23.30
CA MET A 720 -108.35 -39.45 21.96
C MET A 720 -108.74 -40.94 21.90
N SER A 721 -107.95 -41.81 22.54
CA SER A 721 -108.24 -43.24 22.61
C SER A 721 -109.58 -43.51 23.30
N LEU A 722 -109.87 -42.81 24.41
CA LEU A 722 -111.15 -42.94 25.12
C LEU A 722 -112.33 -42.46 24.27
N ALA A 723 -112.18 -41.34 23.56
CA ALA A 723 -113.20 -40.84 22.64
C ALA A 723 -113.53 -41.87 21.54
N LYS A 724 -112.52 -42.52 20.95
CA LYS A 724 -112.71 -43.59 19.97
C LYS A 724 -113.43 -44.80 20.57
N GLN A 725 -113.08 -45.22 21.79
CA GLN A 725 -113.77 -46.31 22.47
C GLN A 725 -115.25 -46.01 22.70
N TYR A 726 -115.57 -44.78 23.12
CA TYR A 726 -116.95 -44.32 23.24
C TYR A 726 -117.67 -44.27 21.89
N PHE A 727 -117.01 -43.79 20.84
CA PHE A 727 -117.57 -43.84 19.49
C PHE A 727 -117.93 -45.26 19.04
N GLU A 728 -117.02 -46.22 19.17
CA GLU A 728 -117.27 -47.62 18.79
C GLU A 728 -118.33 -48.30 19.66
N LYS A 729 -118.40 -47.96 20.95
CA LYS A 729 -119.46 -48.43 21.83
C LYS A 729 -120.82 -47.85 21.43
N GLY A 730 -120.88 -46.55 21.15
CA GLY A 730 -122.09 -45.87 20.67
C GLY A 730 -122.59 -46.43 19.35
N LYS A 731 -121.68 -46.69 18.40
CA LYS A 731 -121.98 -47.34 17.12
C LYS A 731 -122.59 -48.73 17.29
N ARG A 732 -122.03 -49.56 18.18
CA ARG A 732 -122.59 -50.89 18.51
C ARG A 732 -123.99 -50.78 19.13
N LEU A 733 -124.19 -49.88 20.08
CA LEU A 733 -125.50 -49.66 20.73
C LEU A 733 -126.57 -49.21 19.73
N LEU A 734 -126.23 -48.39 18.73
CA LEU A 734 -127.14 -48.04 17.64
C LEU A 734 -127.52 -49.27 16.79
N ALA A 735 -126.56 -50.15 16.49
CA ALA A 735 -126.82 -51.38 15.76
C ALA A 735 -127.71 -52.37 16.56
N GLU A 736 -127.66 -52.31 17.89
CA GLU A 736 -128.52 -53.07 18.81
C GLU A 736 -129.90 -52.41 19.07
N ASN A 737 -130.27 -51.36 18.33
CA ASN A 737 -131.49 -50.55 18.52
C ASN A 737 -131.62 -49.82 19.88
N LYS A 738 -130.53 -49.68 20.65
CA LYS A 738 -130.51 -48.95 21.93
C LYS A 738 -130.17 -47.47 21.73
N ARG A 739 -131.02 -46.75 21.01
CA ARG A 739 -130.73 -45.38 20.54
C ARG A 739 -130.44 -44.38 21.66
N ALA A 740 -131.20 -44.39 22.76
CA ALA A 740 -131.01 -43.44 23.85
C ALA A 740 -129.65 -43.63 24.57
N GLU A 741 -129.28 -44.89 24.84
CA GLU A 741 -127.97 -45.23 25.44
C GLU A 741 -126.82 -44.88 24.49
N ALA A 742 -126.99 -45.16 23.20
CA ALA A 742 -125.99 -44.82 22.20
C ALA A 742 -125.74 -43.31 22.11
N LEU A 743 -126.80 -42.49 22.13
CA LEU A 743 -126.68 -41.03 22.10
C LEU A 743 -125.92 -40.48 23.30
N THR A 744 -126.13 -41.04 24.50
CA THR A 744 -125.38 -40.65 25.70
C THR A 744 -123.89 -40.93 25.51
N VAL A 745 -123.53 -42.15 25.09
CA VAL A 745 -122.13 -42.55 24.90
C VAL A 745 -121.46 -41.75 23.77
N LEU A 746 -122.16 -41.49 22.67
CA LEU A 746 -121.66 -40.68 21.55
C LEU A 746 -121.46 -39.20 21.94
N ASN A 747 -122.32 -38.65 22.81
CA ASN A 747 -122.12 -37.31 23.35
C ASN A 747 -120.95 -37.24 24.34
N ASP A 748 -120.70 -38.31 25.10
CA ASP A 748 -119.50 -38.39 25.95
C ASP A 748 -118.23 -38.52 25.10
N ALA A 749 -118.27 -39.20 23.95
CA ALA A 749 -117.20 -39.18 22.96
C ALA A 749 -116.92 -37.74 22.49
N LYS A 750 -117.95 -36.97 22.13
CA LYS A 750 -117.82 -35.55 21.73
C LYS A 750 -117.23 -34.67 22.84
N LYS A 751 -117.60 -34.88 24.11
CA LYS A 751 -117.01 -34.13 25.24
C LYS A 751 -115.51 -34.39 25.32
N LYS A 752 -115.09 -35.66 25.22
CA LYS A 752 -113.66 -36.02 25.23
C LYS A 752 -112.91 -35.44 24.04
N ILE A 753 -113.52 -35.42 22.86
CA ILE A 753 -112.90 -34.78 21.69
C ILE A 753 -112.74 -33.25 21.90
N ARG A 754 -113.72 -32.58 22.50
CA ARG A 754 -113.61 -31.14 22.83
C ARG A 754 -112.49 -30.83 23.82
N GLU A 755 -112.27 -31.69 24.82
CA GLU A 755 -111.13 -31.55 25.74
C GLU A 755 -109.79 -31.53 24.97
N LEU A 756 -109.66 -32.37 23.94
CA LEU A 756 -108.48 -32.40 23.07
C LEU A 756 -108.39 -31.17 22.15
N GLN A 757 -109.52 -30.74 21.58
CA GLN A 757 -109.57 -29.59 20.66
C GLN A 757 -109.31 -28.24 21.34
N ILE A 758 -109.42 -28.13 22.67
CA ILE A 758 -108.99 -26.92 23.39
C ILE A 758 -107.47 -26.69 23.26
N VAL A 759 -106.71 -27.79 23.27
CA VAL A 759 -105.24 -27.74 23.24
C VAL A 759 -104.70 -27.87 21.81
N TYR A 760 -105.34 -28.71 21.00
CA TYR A 760 -105.01 -28.90 19.58
C TYR A 760 -106.24 -28.62 18.71
N PRO A 761 -106.61 -27.34 18.50
CA PRO A 761 -107.85 -26.96 17.83
C PRO A 761 -107.94 -27.41 16.38
N LEU A 762 -106.80 -27.61 15.72
CA LEU A 762 -106.72 -28.05 14.33
C LEU A 762 -106.44 -29.56 14.20
N ASN A 763 -106.55 -30.32 15.29
CA ASN A 763 -106.23 -31.74 15.29
C ASN A 763 -107.16 -32.52 14.35
N GLN A 764 -106.57 -33.11 13.31
CA GLN A 764 -107.31 -33.81 12.26
C GLN A 764 -108.11 -34.98 12.83
N GLU A 765 -107.51 -35.78 13.71
CA GLU A 765 -108.16 -36.99 14.22
C GLU A 765 -109.39 -36.68 15.09
N ALA A 766 -109.32 -35.60 15.88
CA ALA A 766 -110.44 -35.07 16.66
C ALA A 766 -111.59 -34.57 15.78
N SER A 767 -111.25 -33.74 14.79
CA SER A 767 -112.23 -33.14 13.89
C SER A 767 -112.97 -34.22 13.08
N LEU A 768 -112.24 -35.20 12.54
CA LEU A 768 -112.84 -36.33 11.81
C LEU A 768 -113.73 -37.19 12.70
N LEU A 769 -113.28 -37.52 13.91
CA LEU A 769 -114.08 -38.34 14.82
C LEU A 769 -115.37 -37.61 15.23
N THR A 770 -115.32 -36.28 15.40
CA THR A 770 -116.51 -35.45 15.65
C THR A 770 -117.49 -35.53 14.49
N LEU A 771 -117.01 -35.30 13.26
CA LEU A 771 -117.84 -35.36 12.05
C LEU A 771 -118.46 -36.76 11.84
N ARG A 772 -117.71 -37.83 12.12
CA ARG A 772 -118.22 -39.21 12.08
C ARG A 772 -119.29 -39.49 13.13
N ILE A 773 -119.14 -38.94 14.35
CA ILE A 773 -120.18 -39.02 15.38
C ILE A 773 -121.44 -38.30 14.92
N ASP A 774 -121.31 -37.08 14.36
CA ASP A 774 -122.45 -36.31 13.84
C ASP A 774 -123.20 -37.07 12.74
N GLN A 775 -122.48 -37.66 11.78
CA GLN A 775 -123.04 -38.49 10.72
C GLN A 775 -123.80 -39.71 11.26
N LEU A 776 -123.26 -40.33 12.31
CA LEU A 776 -123.82 -41.55 12.89
C LEU A 776 -125.07 -41.28 13.73
N ILE A 777 -125.14 -40.13 14.42
CA ILE A 777 -126.27 -39.75 15.28
C ILE A 777 -127.52 -39.46 14.45
N ASP A 778 -127.38 -38.63 13.40
CA ASP A 778 -128.50 -38.21 12.54
C ASP A 778 -128.03 -38.10 11.08
N PRO A 779 -128.11 -39.20 10.31
CA PRO A 779 -127.68 -39.21 8.92
C PRO A 779 -128.43 -38.21 8.04
N ALA A 780 -129.73 -37.97 8.30
CA ALA A 780 -130.56 -37.11 7.46
C ALA A 780 -130.24 -35.63 7.71
N ALA A 781 -130.08 -35.22 8.97
CA ALA A 781 -129.65 -33.86 9.31
C ALA A 781 -128.18 -33.61 8.91
N PHE A 782 -127.34 -34.64 8.97
CA PHE A 782 -125.91 -34.52 8.64
C PHE A 782 -125.67 -34.12 7.18
N GLU A 783 -126.43 -34.63 6.21
CA GLU A 783 -126.26 -34.24 4.79
C GLU A 783 -126.44 -32.72 4.58
N SER A 784 -127.45 -32.13 5.22
CA SER A 784 -127.68 -30.67 5.15
C SER A 784 -126.58 -29.88 5.89
N PHE A 785 -126.18 -30.35 7.07
CA PHE A 785 -125.10 -29.75 7.86
C PHE A 785 -123.74 -29.81 7.15
N PHE A 786 -123.44 -30.93 6.51
CA PHE A 786 -122.19 -31.17 5.78
C PHE A 786 -122.06 -30.23 4.58
N ALA A 787 -123.14 -30.05 3.79
CA ALA A 787 -123.19 -29.07 2.71
C ALA A 787 -123.02 -27.62 3.19
N GLN A 788 -123.65 -27.27 4.33
CA GLN A 788 -123.49 -25.95 4.95
C GLN A 788 -122.05 -25.72 5.43
N ARG A 789 -121.42 -26.72 6.06
CA ARG A 789 -120.03 -26.66 6.52
C ARG A 789 -119.04 -26.49 5.38
N ILE A 790 -119.23 -27.19 4.27
CA ILE A 790 -118.40 -26.99 3.06
C ILE A 790 -118.54 -25.56 2.53
N THR A 791 -119.77 -25.04 2.46
CA THR A 791 -120.01 -23.67 1.99
C THR A 791 -119.34 -22.63 2.90
N GLN A 792 -119.45 -22.82 4.21
CA GLN A 792 -118.82 -21.97 5.21
C GLN A 792 -117.29 -22.04 5.13
N ALA A 793 -116.71 -23.24 5.06
CA ALA A 793 -115.27 -23.41 4.96
C ALA A 793 -114.69 -22.82 3.66
N LYS A 794 -115.44 -22.90 2.54
CA LYS A 794 -115.07 -22.22 1.28
C LYS A 794 -115.12 -20.69 1.40
N GLN A 795 -116.04 -20.13 2.18
CA GLN A 795 -116.10 -18.68 2.44
C GLN A 795 -114.98 -18.24 3.39
N ASP A 796 -114.78 -18.95 4.49
CA ASP A 796 -113.74 -18.65 5.48
C ASP A 796 -112.32 -18.78 4.87
N PHE A 797 -112.13 -19.64 3.87
CA PHE A 797 -110.88 -19.74 3.12
C PHE A 797 -110.49 -18.41 2.42
N ARG A 798 -111.48 -17.61 2.01
CA ARG A 798 -111.22 -16.29 1.37
C ARG A 798 -110.70 -15.26 2.37
N ASP A 799 -110.99 -15.41 3.66
CA ASP A 799 -110.46 -14.58 4.74
C ASP A 799 -109.04 -15.02 5.11
N LEU A 800 -108.06 -14.15 4.87
CA LEU A 800 -106.64 -14.40 5.14
C LEU A 800 -106.36 -14.84 6.59
N THR A 801 -107.14 -14.36 7.56
CA THR A 801 -106.93 -14.66 8.99
C THR A 801 -107.48 -16.03 9.40
N LYS A 802 -108.44 -16.56 8.64
CA LYS A 802 -109.07 -17.87 8.88
C LYS A 802 -108.66 -18.92 7.86
N ARG A 803 -107.87 -18.55 6.85
CA ARG A 803 -107.52 -19.38 5.71
C ARG A 803 -106.92 -20.73 6.11
N GLN A 804 -106.02 -20.76 7.09
CA GLN A 804 -105.38 -21.99 7.56
C GLN A 804 -106.35 -22.96 8.24
N SER A 805 -107.21 -22.45 9.13
CA SER A 805 -108.23 -23.27 9.79
C SER A 805 -109.31 -23.73 8.80
N ALA A 806 -109.73 -22.84 7.90
CA ALA A 806 -110.70 -23.16 6.86
C ALA A 806 -110.18 -24.20 5.86
N TYR A 807 -108.90 -24.10 5.48
CA TYR A 807 -108.23 -25.11 4.67
C TYR A 807 -108.17 -26.47 5.37
N THR A 808 -107.84 -26.47 6.67
CA THR A 808 -107.87 -27.69 7.50
C THR A 808 -109.26 -28.30 7.56
N ASP A 809 -110.30 -27.49 7.78
CA ASP A 809 -111.69 -27.92 7.77
C ASP A 809 -112.09 -28.53 6.42
N LEU A 810 -111.68 -27.93 5.30
CA LEU A 810 -111.93 -28.46 3.95
C LEU A 810 -111.27 -29.84 3.74
N LEU A 811 -110.03 -30.01 4.20
CA LEU A 811 -109.33 -31.30 4.16
C LEU A 811 -110.07 -32.34 5.01
N ASP A 812 -110.46 -32.00 6.23
CA ASP A 812 -111.16 -32.91 7.13
C ASP A 812 -112.54 -33.29 6.57
N LEU A 813 -113.27 -32.34 5.97
CA LEU A 813 -114.54 -32.60 5.27
C LEU A 813 -114.33 -33.52 4.05
N SER A 814 -113.25 -33.33 3.29
CA SER A 814 -112.95 -34.19 2.14
C SER A 814 -112.66 -35.64 2.52
N GLU A 815 -112.10 -35.87 3.70
CA GLU A 815 -111.84 -37.21 4.23
C GLU A 815 -113.16 -37.92 4.63
N ILE A 816 -114.17 -37.16 5.06
CA ILE A 816 -115.50 -37.71 5.42
C ILE A 816 -116.31 -38.08 4.18
N ASN A 817 -116.31 -37.23 3.14
CA ASN A 817 -116.94 -37.55 1.85
C ASN A 817 -116.02 -37.13 0.68
N PRO A 818 -115.13 -38.03 0.23
CA PRO A 818 -114.19 -37.73 -0.85
C PRO A 818 -114.86 -37.47 -2.20
N ARG A 819 -116.11 -37.93 -2.39
CA ARG A 819 -116.85 -37.79 -3.66
C ARG A 819 -117.79 -36.59 -3.67
N TYR A 820 -117.72 -35.70 -2.69
CA TYR A 820 -118.55 -34.50 -2.68
C TYR A 820 -118.25 -33.60 -3.91
N PRO A 821 -119.25 -33.26 -4.74
CA PRO A 821 -119.01 -32.52 -5.99
C PRO A 821 -118.26 -31.20 -5.78
N GLY A 822 -117.15 -31.02 -6.49
CA GLY A 822 -116.37 -29.77 -6.50
C GLY A 822 -115.67 -29.40 -5.18
N LEU A 823 -115.53 -30.34 -4.23
CA LEU A 823 -114.69 -30.12 -3.03
C LEU A 823 -113.21 -30.37 -3.33
N SER A 824 -112.90 -31.47 -4.02
CA SER A 824 -111.52 -31.82 -4.40
C SER A 824 -110.88 -30.75 -5.29
N ASP A 825 -111.61 -30.25 -6.30
CA ASP A 825 -111.11 -29.15 -7.16
C ASP A 825 -110.87 -27.85 -6.38
N PHE A 826 -111.66 -27.59 -5.34
CA PHE A 826 -111.46 -26.41 -4.50
C PHE A 826 -110.22 -26.57 -3.63
N ILE A 827 -110.03 -27.73 -2.99
CA ILE A 827 -108.83 -28.04 -2.19
C ILE A 827 -107.58 -27.95 -3.05
N TYR A 828 -107.62 -28.49 -4.27
CA TYR A 828 -106.51 -28.38 -5.22
C TYR A 828 -106.14 -26.93 -5.53
N ASN A 829 -107.12 -26.07 -5.80
CA ASN A 829 -106.87 -24.64 -6.04
C ASN A 829 -106.43 -23.90 -4.77
N ALA A 830 -106.97 -24.28 -3.62
CA ALA A 830 -106.58 -23.75 -2.31
C ALA A 830 -105.11 -24.06 -1.98
N GLU A 831 -104.65 -25.29 -2.25
CA GLU A 831 -103.25 -25.70 -2.11
C GLU A 831 -102.31 -24.84 -2.98
N ILE A 832 -102.74 -24.48 -4.19
CA ILE A 832 -102.01 -23.58 -5.08
C ILE A 832 -101.96 -22.15 -4.53
N GLU A 833 -103.09 -21.61 -4.07
CA GLU A 833 -103.17 -20.26 -3.49
C GLU A 833 -102.38 -20.12 -2.18
N MET A 834 -102.26 -21.21 -1.42
CA MET A 834 -101.48 -21.25 -0.18
C MET A 834 -99.99 -21.55 -0.40
N GLY A 835 -99.55 -21.76 -1.63
CA GLY A 835 -98.16 -22.10 -1.94
C GLY A 835 -97.73 -23.48 -1.44
N ILE A 836 -98.68 -24.35 -1.11
CA ILE A 836 -98.45 -25.76 -0.71
C ILE A 836 -98.25 -26.63 -1.95
N ARG A 837 -98.80 -26.22 -3.09
CA ARG A 837 -98.61 -26.88 -4.38
C ARG A 837 -98.22 -25.86 -5.44
N VAL A 838 -97.26 -26.22 -6.28
CA VAL A 838 -96.84 -25.35 -7.38
C VAL A 838 -97.95 -25.28 -8.43
N ARG A 839 -98.31 -24.07 -8.86
CA ARG A 839 -99.25 -23.86 -9.97
C ARG A 839 -98.65 -24.48 -11.25
N PRO A 840 -99.39 -25.33 -11.99
CA PRO A 840 -98.92 -25.80 -13.29
C PRO A 840 -98.54 -24.62 -14.19
N PRO A 841 -97.36 -24.63 -14.83
CA PRO A 841 -96.94 -23.54 -15.73
C PRO A 841 -97.93 -23.35 -16.87
N ASP A 842 -98.24 -22.11 -17.22
CA ASP A 842 -99.05 -21.81 -18.40
C ASP A 842 -98.27 -22.00 -19.70
N GLN A 843 -98.96 -21.99 -20.85
CA GLN A 843 -98.31 -22.20 -22.15
C GLN A 843 -97.25 -21.13 -22.48
N ARG A 844 -97.38 -19.91 -21.94
CA ARG A 844 -96.44 -18.81 -22.16
C ARG A 844 -95.15 -19.01 -21.37
N ALA A 845 -95.26 -19.41 -20.10
CA ALA A 845 -94.13 -19.76 -19.23
C ALA A 845 -93.36 -20.97 -19.78
N LEU A 846 -94.06 -21.98 -20.30
CA LEU A 846 -93.43 -23.13 -20.95
C LEU A 846 -92.67 -22.76 -22.23
N ALA A 847 -93.22 -21.85 -23.04
CA ALA A 847 -92.55 -21.35 -24.25
C ALA A 847 -91.32 -20.50 -23.92
N GLU A 848 -91.44 -19.63 -22.91
CA GLU A 848 -90.35 -18.76 -22.46
C GLU A 848 -89.20 -19.56 -21.84
N SER A 849 -89.50 -20.57 -21.01
CA SER A 849 -88.49 -21.48 -20.47
C SER A 849 -87.69 -22.19 -21.59
N ARG A 850 -88.38 -22.68 -22.65
CA ARG A 850 -87.71 -23.28 -23.81
C ARG A 850 -86.85 -22.28 -24.58
N ARG A 851 -87.35 -21.07 -24.81
CA ARG A 851 -86.60 -20.00 -25.49
C ARG A 851 -85.30 -19.67 -24.75
N LEU A 852 -85.39 -19.43 -23.45
CA LEU A 852 -84.23 -19.13 -22.60
C LEU A 852 -83.22 -20.28 -22.56
N THR A 853 -83.70 -21.53 -22.53
CA THR A 853 -82.85 -22.74 -22.58
C THR A 853 -82.07 -22.82 -23.90
N ASN A 854 -82.74 -22.60 -25.04
CA ASN A 854 -82.10 -22.60 -26.36
C ASN A 854 -81.06 -21.47 -26.50
N GLU A 855 -81.38 -20.28 -26.00
CA GLU A 855 -80.43 -19.16 -26.01
C GLU A 855 -79.18 -19.45 -25.18
N ALA A 856 -79.34 -20.05 -24.00
CA ALA A 856 -78.22 -20.48 -23.19
C ALA A 856 -77.41 -21.59 -23.90
N ALA A 857 -78.07 -22.53 -24.58
CA ALA A 857 -77.41 -23.61 -25.31
C ALA A 857 -76.50 -23.10 -26.44
N LEU A 858 -76.92 -22.05 -27.15
CA LEU A 858 -76.11 -21.40 -28.19
C LEU A 858 -74.81 -20.82 -27.62
N VAL A 859 -74.88 -20.19 -26.44
CA VAL A 859 -73.69 -19.65 -25.76
C VAL A 859 -72.74 -20.77 -25.35
N VAL A 860 -73.28 -21.83 -24.73
CA VAL A 860 -72.50 -22.97 -24.23
C VAL A 860 -71.79 -23.73 -25.35
N ASN A 861 -72.43 -23.87 -26.51
CA ASN A 861 -71.88 -24.59 -27.66
C ASN A 861 -70.98 -23.70 -28.55
N SER A 862 -70.84 -22.40 -28.25
CA SER A 862 -69.98 -21.50 -29.01
C SER A 862 -68.49 -21.75 -28.74
N ALA A 863 -67.64 -21.54 -29.75
CA ALA A 863 -66.20 -21.79 -29.66
C ALA A 863 -65.42 -20.70 -28.88
N SER A 864 -65.98 -19.50 -28.72
CA SER A 864 -65.32 -18.32 -28.13
C SER A 864 -65.91 -17.88 -26.78
N ARG A 865 -66.48 -18.82 -26.02
CA ARG A 865 -67.15 -18.53 -24.75
C ARG A 865 -66.15 -18.13 -23.65
N ASP A 866 -66.44 -17.02 -22.97
CA ASP A 866 -65.72 -16.55 -21.79
C ASP A 866 -66.57 -16.70 -20.50
N GLU A 867 -65.97 -16.43 -19.34
CA GLU A 867 -66.64 -16.58 -18.05
C GLU A 867 -67.87 -15.67 -17.91
N ILE A 868 -67.85 -14.48 -18.52
CA ILE A 868 -68.96 -13.52 -18.47
C ILE A 868 -70.16 -14.08 -19.24
N GLN A 869 -69.91 -14.62 -20.43
CA GLN A 869 -70.93 -15.24 -21.26
C GLN A 869 -71.51 -16.49 -20.61
N LEU A 870 -70.69 -17.30 -19.94
CA LEU A 870 -71.15 -18.47 -19.20
C LEU A 870 -72.02 -18.07 -17.98
N ASN A 871 -71.64 -17.03 -17.24
CA ASN A 871 -72.45 -16.50 -16.14
C ASN A 871 -73.78 -15.93 -16.64
N ALA A 872 -73.80 -15.25 -17.79
CA ALA A 872 -75.03 -14.78 -18.42
C ALA A 872 -75.94 -15.94 -18.86
N ALA A 873 -75.36 -17.01 -19.42
CA ALA A 873 -76.09 -18.24 -19.75
C ALA A 873 -76.66 -18.92 -18.49
N LEU A 874 -75.91 -18.96 -17.40
CA LEU A 874 -76.36 -19.48 -16.11
C LEU A 874 -77.57 -18.69 -15.57
N ALA A 875 -77.53 -17.37 -15.65
CA ALA A 875 -78.65 -16.51 -15.25
C ALA A 875 -79.92 -16.81 -16.07
N LYS A 876 -79.80 -16.95 -17.39
CA LYS A 876 -80.93 -17.34 -18.27
C LYS A 876 -81.51 -18.70 -17.90
N LEU A 877 -80.65 -19.67 -17.55
CA LEU A 877 -81.07 -21.01 -17.14
C LEU A 877 -81.77 -21.01 -15.78
N ASN A 878 -81.32 -20.19 -14.83
CA ASN A 878 -82.04 -19.99 -13.57
C ASN A 878 -83.46 -19.44 -13.82
N THR A 879 -83.60 -18.41 -14.65
CA THR A 879 -84.92 -17.88 -15.04
C THR A 879 -85.76 -18.90 -15.82
N ALA A 880 -85.14 -19.75 -16.66
CA ALA A 880 -85.85 -20.82 -17.35
C ALA A 880 -86.45 -21.83 -16.36
N LEU A 881 -85.73 -22.16 -15.29
CA LEU A 881 -86.17 -23.09 -14.24
C LEU A 881 -87.17 -22.46 -13.27
N GLU A 882 -87.15 -21.14 -13.09
CA GLU A 882 -88.22 -20.41 -12.38
C GLU A 882 -89.55 -20.49 -13.14
N ASN A 883 -89.51 -20.35 -14.47
CA ASN A 883 -90.71 -20.43 -15.33
C ASN A 883 -91.23 -21.88 -15.51
N ASN A 884 -90.33 -22.87 -15.52
CA ASN A 884 -90.68 -24.28 -15.58
C ASN A 884 -89.70 -25.13 -14.73
N PRO A 885 -90.05 -25.43 -13.47
CA PRO A 885 -89.21 -26.20 -12.55
C PRO A 885 -88.89 -27.64 -12.99
N ASP A 886 -89.64 -28.17 -13.96
CA ASP A 886 -89.53 -29.53 -14.51
C ASP A 886 -88.82 -29.58 -15.87
N ASN A 887 -88.23 -28.47 -16.34
CA ASN A 887 -87.47 -28.44 -17.59
C ASN A 887 -86.12 -29.18 -17.47
N GLU A 888 -86.12 -30.48 -17.80
CA GLU A 888 -84.93 -31.33 -17.74
C GLU A 888 -83.75 -30.82 -18.58
N GLU A 889 -84.02 -30.28 -19.77
CA GLU A 889 -82.98 -29.76 -20.66
C GLU A 889 -82.28 -28.55 -20.03
N ALA A 890 -83.05 -27.64 -19.42
CA ALA A 890 -82.49 -26.51 -18.67
C ALA A 890 -81.71 -26.96 -17.43
N MET A 891 -82.17 -27.99 -16.72
CA MET A 891 -81.46 -28.54 -15.55
C MET A 891 -80.10 -29.12 -15.94
N VAL A 892 -80.06 -29.98 -16.97
CA VAL A 892 -78.82 -30.60 -17.45
C VAL A 892 -77.86 -29.55 -18.00
N LEU A 893 -78.37 -28.58 -18.76
CA LEU A 893 -77.55 -27.52 -19.33
C LEU A 893 -77.00 -26.58 -18.24
N LYS A 894 -77.79 -26.29 -17.20
CA LYS A 894 -77.36 -25.52 -16.03
C LYS A 894 -76.19 -26.22 -15.33
N ASP A 895 -76.31 -27.51 -15.07
CA ASP A 895 -75.25 -28.28 -14.41
C ASP A 895 -73.96 -28.28 -15.26
N ARG A 896 -74.09 -28.44 -16.58
CA ARG A 896 -72.97 -28.36 -17.53
C ARG A 896 -72.30 -26.97 -17.52
N VAL A 897 -73.09 -25.90 -17.46
CA VAL A 897 -72.57 -24.52 -17.37
C VAL A 897 -71.85 -24.30 -16.03
N GLN A 898 -72.41 -24.76 -14.92
CA GLN A 898 -71.78 -24.65 -13.59
C GLN A 898 -70.47 -25.43 -13.52
N ILE A 899 -70.37 -26.57 -14.21
CA ILE A 899 -69.12 -27.32 -14.38
C ILE A 899 -68.10 -26.52 -15.19
N MET A 900 -68.53 -25.89 -16.30
CA MET A 900 -67.66 -25.11 -17.18
C MET A 900 -67.15 -23.79 -16.55
N ILE A 901 -67.99 -23.14 -15.74
CA ILE A 901 -67.57 -21.96 -14.95
C ILE A 901 -66.53 -22.37 -13.90
N GLY A 902 -66.65 -23.61 -13.38
CA GLY A 902 -65.75 -24.13 -12.36
C GLY A 902 -66.06 -23.60 -10.97
N GLY A 903 -65.40 -24.16 -9.95
CA GLY A 903 -65.48 -23.63 -8.59
C GLY A 903 -64.61 -22.39 -8.43
N LYS A 904 -65.00 -21.48 -7.54
CA LYS A 904 -64.29 -20.21 -7.26
C LYS A 904 -63.30 -20.27 -6.09
N ALA A 905 -63.13 -21.45 -5.50
CA ALA A 905 -62.23 -21.66 -4.37
C ALA A 905 -60.75 -21.50 -4.78
N SER A 906 -60.04 -20.57 -4.14
CA SER A 906 -58.58 -20.45 -4.27
C SER A 906 -57.92 -21.40 -3.27
N ILE A 907 -57.24 -22.43 -3.79
CA ILE A 907 -56.68 -23.53 -2.99
C ILE A 907 -55.20 -23.32 -2.65
N VAL A 908 -54.47 -22.55 -3.47
CA VAL A 908 -53.03 -22.28 -3.30
C VAL A 908 -52.74 -20.80 -3.47
N LEU A 909 -51.83 -20.29 -2.65
CA LEU A 909 -51.30 -18.92 -2.78
C LEU A 909 -50.07 -18.90 -3.70
N SER A 910 -49.77 -17.75 -4.30
CA SER A 910 -48.45 -17.50 -4.93
C SER A 910 -47.33 -17.55 -3.88
N SER A 911 -46.09 -17.83 -4.28
CA SER A 911 -44.95 -17.94 -3.35
C SER A 911 -44.84 -16.71 -2.44
N GLU A 912 -44.91 -15.51 -3.03
CA GLU A 912 -44.88 -14.23 -2.31
C GLU A 912 -46.07 -14.07 -1.33
N SER A 913 -47.27 -14.46 -1.75
CA SER A 913 -48.47 -14.38 -0.91
C SER A 913 -48.42 -15.38 0.24
N GLU A 914 -47.84 -16.57 0.05
CA GLU A 914 -47.65 -17.53 1.13
C GLU A 914 -46.59 -17.04 2.14
N ASP A 915 -45.49 -16.42 1.68
CA ASP A 915 -44.47 -15.84 2.57
C ASP A 915 -45.07 -14.74 3.47
N LEU A 916 -45.83 -13.81 2.87
CA LEU A 916 -46.56 -12.78 3.60
C LEU A 916 -47.61 -13.39 4.55
N TYR A 917 -48.29 -14.46 4.14
CA TYR A 917 -49.25 -15.17 5.00
C TYR A 917 -48.57 -15.77 6.24
N GLN A 918 -47.42 -16.45 6.08
CA GLN A 918 -46.66 -17.00 7.20
C GLN A 918 -46.12 -15.89 8.11
N ARG A 919 -45.67 -14.78 7.53
CA ARG A 919 -45.25 -13.60 8.30
C ARG A 919 -46.38 -13.01 9.12
N ALA A 920 -47.58 -12.87 8.54
CA ALA A 920 -48.75 -12.39 9.28
C ALA A 920 -49.09 -13.32 10.45
N ILE A 921 -48.93 -14.64 10.30
CA ILE A 921 -49.08 -15.61 11.40
C ILE A 921 -48.03 -15.38 12.48
N LEU A 922 -46.75 -15.22 12.11
CA LEU A 922 -45.65 -14.97 13.05
C LEU A 922 -45.86 -13.67 13.84
N GLU A 923 -46.25 -12.58 13.17
CA GLU A 923 -46.56 -11.31 13.85
C GLU A 923 -47.75 -11.46 14.79
N LEU A 924 -48.77 -12.23 14.41
CA LEU A 924 -49.89 -12.53 15.29
C LEU A 924 -49.46 -13.34 16.52
N GLN A 925 -48.57 -14.33 16.35
CA GLN A 925 -48.00 -15.11 17.46
C GLN A 925 -47.13 -14.26 18.39
N ARG A 926 -46.44 -13.25 17.84
CA ARG A 926 -45.66 -12.27 18.60
C ARG A 926 -46.52 -11.23 19.31
N GLY A 927 -47.83 -11.21 19.08
CA GLY A 927 -48.77 -10.24 19.64
C GLY A 927 -48.87 -8.92 18.87
N ASN A 928 -48.21 -8.81 17.72
CA ASN A 928 -48.18 -7.61 16.88
C ASN A 928 -49.42 -7.56 15.95
N VAL A 929 -50.61 -7.49 16.55
CA VAL A 929 -51.90 -7.62 15.85
C VAL A 929 -52.07 -6.58 14.73
N LEU A 930 -51.63 -5.32 14.93
CA LEU A 930 -51.73 -4.26 13.92
C LEU A 930 -50.85 -4.52 12.68
N GLN A 931 -49.65 -5.06 12.87
CA GLN A 931 -48.77 -5.46 11.76
C GLN A 931 -49.34 -6.66 11.01
N ALA A 932 -49.82 -7.68 11.72
CA ALA A 932 -50.52 -8.82 11.11
C ALA A 932 -51.73 -8.36 10.28
N ALA A 933 -52.52 -7.39 10.78
CA ALA A 933 -53.65 -6.82 10.06
C ALA A 933 -53.24 -6.06 8.79
N GLY A 934 -52.15 -5.28 8.84
CA GLY A 934 -51.58 -4.61 7.67
C GLY A 934 -51.18 -5.60 6.56
N ILE A 935 -50.54 -6.71 6.94
CA ILE A 935 -50.12 -7.76 6.00
C ILE A 935 -51.35 -8.47 5.40
N VAL A 936 -52.35 -8.80 6.21
CA VAL A 936 -53.61 -9.43 5.73
C VAL A 936 -54.35 -8.53 4.74
N ASN A 937 -54.40 -7.21 4.98
CA ASN A 937 -55.00 -6.27 4.04
C ASN A 937 -54.23 -6.23 2.71
N THR A 938 -52.90 -6.27 2.77
CA THR A 938 -52.04 -6.32 1.57
C THR A 938 -52.31 -7.60 0.77
N LEU A 939 -52.42 -8.74 1.45
CA LEU A 939 -52.77 -10.02 0.81
C LEU A 939 -54.12 -9.97 0.08
N LEU A 940 -55.13 -9.32 0.66
CA LEU A 940 -56.49 -9.22 0.10
C LEU A 940 -56.64 -8.22 -1.06
N GLN A 941 -55.64 -7.34 -1.28
CA GLN A 941 -55.61 -6.47 -2.46
C GLN A 941 -55.43 -7.29 -3.76
N LYS A 942 -54.74 -8.44 -3.69
CA LYS A 942 -54.59 -9.34 -4.84
C LYS A 942 -55.89 -10.10 -5.08
N ARG A 943 -56.44 -9.98 -6.30
CA ARG A 943 -57.74 -10.60 -6.67
C ARG A 943 -57.77 -12.12 -6.48
N GLU A 944 -56.65 -12.80 -6.76
CA GLU A 944 -56.47 -14.25 -6.59
C GLU A 944 -56.58 -14.74 -5.13
N ASN A 945 -56.31 -13.86 -4.17
CA ASN A 945 -56.29 -14.17 -2.75
C ASN A 945 -57.65 -13.98 -2.07
N GLN A 946 -58.58 -13.25 -2.70
CA GLN A 946 -59.87 -12.89 -2.10
C GLN A 946 -60.76 -14.09 -1.79
N ASN A 947 -60.62 -15.17 -2.57
CA ASN A 947 -61.39 -16.40 -2.41
C ASN A 947 -60.59 -17.51 -1.70
N SER A 948 -59.48 -17.16 -1.05
CA SER A 948 -58.66 -18.11 -0.28
C SER A 948 -59.24 -18.31 1.11
N SER A 949 -59.65 -19.54 1.43
CA SER A 949 -60.15 -19.89 2.77
C SER A 949 -59.12 -19.60 3.86
N LYS A 950 -57.82 -19.89 3.60
CA LYS A 950 -56.72 -19.59 4.51
C LYS A 950 -56.67 -18.11 4.91
N ILE A 951 -56.77 -17.21 3.92
CA ILE A 951 -56.66 -15.75 4.16
C ILE A 951 -57.92 -15.23 4.85
N ILE A 952 -59.10 -15.70 4.45
CA ILE A 952 -60.37 -15.34 5.09
C ILE A 952 -60.37 -15.75 6.57
N ASP A 953 -59.91 -16.96 6.88
CA ASP A 953 -59.84 -17.45 8.26
C ASP A 953 -58.80 -16.70 9.08
N LEU A 954 -57.65 -16.36 8.50
CA LEU A 954 -56.67 -15.50 9.16
C LEU A 954 -57.23 -14.10 9.41
N LYS A 955 -57.94 -13.52 8.43
CA LYS A 955 -58.62 -12.24 8.60
C LYS A 955 -59.62 -12.28 9.75
N LYS A 956 -60.48 -13.30 9.83
CA LYS A 956 -61.43 -13.44 10.95
C LYS A 956 -60.71 -13.52 12.31
N LYS A 957 -59.59 -14.25 12.39
CA LYS A 957 -58.79 -14.34 13.62
C LYS A 957 -58.19 -13.00 13.99
N VAL A 958 -57.59 -12.28 13.03
CA VAL A 958 -57.00 -10.96 13.27
C VAL A 958 -58.07 -9.95 13.66
N ASP A 959 -59.20 -9.90 12.94
CA ASP A 959 -60.34 -9.02 13.22
C ASP A 959 -60.96 -9.31 14.60
N SER A 960 -60.92 -10.55 15.09
CA SER A 960 -61.42 -10.90 16.44
C SER A 960 -60.51 -10.46 17.59
N LEU A 961 -59.27 -10.10 17.27
CA LEU A 961 -58.23 -9.68 18.22
C LEU A 961 -57.95 -8.16 18.15
N LEU A 962 -58.53 -7.47 17.17
CA LEU A 962 -58.60 -6.02 17.04
C LEU A 962 -59.85 -5.49 17.76
#